data_AF-A0A366IHC1-F1
#
_entry.id   AF-A0A366IHC1-F1
#
_cell.length_a   1.000
_cell.length_b   1.000
_cell.length_c   1.000
_cell.angle_alpha   90.00
_cell.angle_beta   90.00
_cell.angle_gamma   90.00
#
_symmetry.space_group_name_H-M   'P 1'
#
loop_
_entity.id
_entity.type
_entity.pdbx_description
1 polymer ?
#
loop_
_entity_poly.entity_id
_entity_poly.type
_entity_poly.pdbx_seq_one_letter_code
_entity_poly.pdbx_strand_id
1 'polypeptide(L)'
;MNEGQCRVAHDGFPAFSDPHIVMDPRNLGAMQPNRLSASRSFMAKMIREKWRIEREIFDVDGRGNGEARYSITTPEGALTFIAFMQEPSHENRTGRIIGTSWDMTGALLDGVATTDQVRATREEIPRLYEGRATGNTLVWFRSNQSLRVFSAVRAALAQGEQPDTKDLRTVGYIMRNTGLDGNGTFGTIPFAAIRSGHPLKASYHAQMLSAYLMRELSVDLVEELARLDAPETAVRLDPSIKRLIGVGNGSALGLAMLFYNRPVLVHSYISAYLTVIDHVLTSDDIGTADDLASLESHLDRTIRYRSFLTTSYRFFTSNMEIVADLRRIRAKIRAAIRGEVVPTPGLTVLGTIHREASAQVSKEALHSFNTLLMELVPDYCNRVAEECLSFDEHLDLDPTTDLKTIEDIIRTDYRWALELPLNHEDYRDRVWYQSRAAEEPRSGPREEVPEAHELIQSYPVQVRALLSAIEVAEAGTGIGELLAERPELEYIARLVLALKDKPYATAHADPHDIDFVPVWVIRFVNSFIHGLDRTEDHMGRDVRGLIFESAPFRDEIAEADDSTWWWSYEKPNVPVRAPRAPAIGPTASAPEQPKAKVVLTPVQTPITPPSEHATETIGMKFRETRLMAGRALQALNVPHGSWHGAREFIITAVAADIEAAAVFGNLLIETIDPQTGRASAWRPPSYTVENGDLVVDNHGQSLLVTGHVLVNLIGAHSASSPIRVVIRNAAADHAVAGIRLELQRYGIVFDDVGRSDPIIGTARRSENPIPLQTSYHDTISDFCIAGKDVDARTFWNIYYRANAGLDVDTPISRQHTGGTVLDVIQPGERITKQFTSEELHLLTDPDELDNQNIAAFIAAH
;
A
#
# COMPACT_ATOMS: atom_id res chain seq x y z
N MET A 1 22.81 -13.93 5.23
CA MET A 1 21.88 -14.90 5.85
C MET A 1 20.71 -14.08 6.38
N ASN A 2 19.53 -14.20 5.76
CA ASN A 2 18.42 -13.28 6.00
C ASN A 2 17.67 -13.65 7.28
N GLU A 3 18.06 -13.04 8.40
CA GLU A 3 17.19 -12.88 9.56
C GLU A 3 15.98 -12.01 9.13
N GLY A 4 14.76 -12.56 9.19
CA GLY A 4 13.52 -11.78 8.92
C GLY A 4 12.61 -12.28 7.78
N GLN A 5 12.83 -13.46 7.19
CA GLN A 5 11.85 -14.04 6.25
C GLN A 5 10.97 -15.10 6.94
N CYS A 6 9.69 -14.78 7.09
CA CYS A 6 8.65 -15.73 7.49
C CYS A 6 8.59 -16.86 6.47
N ARG A 7 9.02 -18.07 6.85
CA ARG A 7 8.75 -19.27 6.06
C ARG A 7 7.42 -19.85 6.54
N VAL A 8 6.46 -20.00 5.63
CA VAL A 8 5.27 -20.80 5.92
C VAL A 8 5.74 -22.24 6.10
N ALA A 9 5.32 -22.89 7.19
CA ALA A 9 5.58 -24.31 7.36
C ALA A 9 4.92 -25.08 6.20
N HIS A 10 5.74 -25.74 5.37
CA HIS A 10 5.26 -26.46 4.18
C HIS A 10 4.42 -27.71 4.52
N ASP A 11 4.31 -28.06 5.81
CA ASP A 11 3.55 -29.20 6.34
C ASP A 11 2.21 -28.79 7.00
N GLY A 12 1.76 -27.54 6.81
CA GLY A 12 0.52 -27.01 7.40
C GLY A 12 -0.77 -27.58 6.81
N PHE A 13 -1.92 -27.23 7.41
CA PHE A 13 -3.25 -27.74 7.03
C PHE A 13 -3.53 -27.54 5.52
N PRO A 14 -3.46 -28.59 4.67
CA PRO A 14 -3.24 -28.44 3.21
C PRO A 14 -4.35 -27.70 2.46
N ALA A 15 -5.55 -27.65 3.01
CA ALA A 15 -6.69 -26.97 2.40
C ALA A 15 -6.61 -25.42 2.46
N PHE A 16 -5.73 -24.85 3.30
CA PHE A 16 -5.70 -23.40 3.59
C PHE A 16 -4.44 -22.67 3.12
N SER A 17 -3.40 -23.40 2.77
CA SER A 17 -2.12 -22.84 2.30
C SER A 17 -1.90 -23.00 0.79
N ASP A 18 -2.86 -23.54 0.04
CA ASP A 18 -2.75 -23.60 -1.41
C ASP A 18 -2.73 -22.17 -1.99
N PRO A 19 -1.61 -21.73 -2.61
CA PRO A 19 -1.51 -20.39 -3.17
C PRO A 19 -2.58 -20.09 -4.21
N HIS A 20 -3.05 -21.09 -4.95
CA HIS A 20 -4.12 -20.90 -5.93
C HIS A 20 -5.45 -20.48 -5.30
N ILE A 21 -5.77 -21.01 -4.12
CA ILE A 21 -6.99 -20.64 -3.39
C ILE A 21 -6.77 -19.29 -2.69
N VAL A 22 -5.61 -19.12 -2.06
CA VAL A 22 -5.29 -17.90 -1.28
C VAL A 22 -5.25 -16.66 -2.18
N MET A 23 -4.56 -16.76 -3.31
CA MET A 23 -4.28 -15.65 -4.22
C MET A 23 -5.38 -15.42 -5.28
N ASP A 24 -6.51 -16.13 -5.19
CA ASP A 24 -7.73 -15.74 -5.91
C ASP A 24 -8.14 -14.32 -5.46
N PRO A 25 -8.29 -13.34 -6.38
CA PRO A 25 -8.67 -11.98 -6.01
C PRO A 25 -9.91 -11.89 -5.10
N ARG A 26 -10.91 -12.74 -5.33
CA ARG A 26 -12.15 -12.76 -4.53
C ARG A 26 -11.90 -13.25 -3.11
N ASN A 27 -10.91 -14.13 -2.92
CA ASN A 27 -10.48 -14.56 -1.60
C ASN A 27 -9.66 -13.47 -0.89
N LEU A 28 -8.71 -12.84 -1.60
CA LEU A 28 -7.95 -11.70 -1.09
C LEU A 28 -8.88 -10.57 -0.63
N GLY A 29 -9.86 -10.20 -1.47
CA GLY A 29 -10.82 -9.14 -1.16
C GLY A 29 -11.80 -9.47 -0.02
N ALA A 30 -11.91 -10.74 0.37
CA ALA A 30 -12.73 -11.18 1.49
C ALA A 30 -11.98 -11.19 2.83
N MET A 31 -10.64 -11.07 2.82
CA MET A 31 -9.82 -11.01 4.03
C MET A 31 -10.18 -9.77 4.89
N GLN A 32 -10.22 -9.97 6.21
CA GLN A 32 -10.68 -8.97 7.17
C GLN A 32 -9.51 -8.35 7.96
N PRO A 33 -9.69 -7.16 8.56
CA PRO A 33 -8.75 -6.62 9.55
C PRO A 33 -8.52 -7.62 10.68
N ASN A 34 -7.27 -7.83 11.10
CA ASN A 34 -6.87 -8.80 12.11
C ASN A 34 -5.65 -8.31 12.90
N ARG A 35 -5.17 -9.07 13.91
CA ARG A 35 -4.04 -8.63 14.78
C ARG A 35 -2.74 -8.27 14.05
N LEU A 36 -2.52 -8.77 12.82
CA LEU A 36 -1.35 -8.44 12.02
C LEU A 36 -1.55 -7.19 11.14
N SER A 37 -2.79 -6.75 10.92
CA SER A 37 -3.07 -5.51 10.21
C SER A 37 -2.36 -4.33 10.89
N ALA A 38 -1.92 -3.35 10.11
CA ALA A 38 -1.11 -2.25 10.62
C ALA A 38 -1.78 -1.49 11.77
N SER A 39 -3.07 -1.15 11.66
CA SER A 39 -3.79 -0.45 12.73
C SER A 39 -3.90 -1.29 14.01
N ARG A 40 -4.15 -2.60 13.88
CA ARG A 40 -4.36 -3.54 14.99
C ARG A 40 -3.04 -3.84 15.70
N SER A 41 -2.00 -4.21 14.96
CA SER A 41 -0.66 -4.49 15.51
C SER A 41 -0.03 -3.25 16.16
N PHE A 42 -0.23 -2.08 15.56
CA PHE A 42 0.25 -0.81 16.13
C PHE A 42 -0.45 -0.47 17.45
N MET A 43 -1.79 -0.58 17.50
CA MET A 43 -2.54 -0.32 18.74
C MET A 43 -2.17 -1.31 19.85
N ALA A 44 -2.03 -2.60 19.52
CA ALA A 44 -1.58 -3.62 20.46
C ALA A 44 -0.19 -3.28 21.03
N LYS A 45 0.74 -2.85 20.18
CA LYS A 45 2.09 -2.39 20.61
C LYS A 45 2.00 -1.19 21.55
N MET A 46 1.27 -0.13 21.17
CA MET A 46 1.12 1.07 22.00
C MET A 46 0.56 0.78 23.40
N ILE A 47 -0.46 -0.09 23.48
CA ILE A 47 -1.09 -0.49 24.75
C ILE A 47 -0.12 -1.30 25.60
N ARG A 48 0.48 -2.35 25.01
CA ARG A 48 1.43 -3.24 25.71
C ARG A 48 2.62 -2.47 26.29
N GLU A 49 3.12 -1.50 25.55
CA GLU A 49 4.27 -0.67 25.93
C GLU A 49 3.88 0.59 26.70
N LYS A 50 2.59 0.80 26.94
CA LYS A 50 2.04 1.92 27.73
C LYS A 50 2.59 3.27 27.26
N TRP A 51 2.56 3.51 25.95
CA TRP A 51 3.05 4.76 25.37
C TRP A 51 2.32 5.97 25.96
N ARG A 52 3.07 7.05 26.19
CA ARG A 52 2.50 8.30 26.73
C ARG A 52 2.46 9.36 25.64
N ILE A 53 1.28 9.95 25.43
CA ILE A 53 1.07 11.01 24.44
C ILE A 53 0.62 12.26 25.18
N GLU A 54 1.41 13.32 25.09
CA GLU A 54 1.19 14.58 25.81
C GLU A 54 0.98 15.71 24.81
N ARG A 55 -0.08 16.50 25.01
CA ARG A 55 -0.36 17.70 24.20
C ARG A 55 0.46 18.86 24.75
N GLU A 56 1.63 19.10 24.17
CA GLU A 56 2.57 20.14 24.59
C GLU A 56 2.11 21.55 24.20
N ILE A 57 1.63 21.71 22.96
CA ILE A 57 1.15 22.98 22.43
C ILE A 57 -0.23 22.74 21.82
N PHE A 58 -1.16 23.64 22.12
CA PHE A 58 -2.46 23.67 21.48
C PHE A 58 -2.97 25.12 21.49
N ASP A 59 -2.75 25.82 20.39
CA ASP A 59 -3.11 27.22 20.22
C ASP A 59 -3.95 27.35 18.93
N VAL A 60 -5.24 27.61 19.09
CA VAL A 60 -6.20 27.74 17.99
C VAL A 60 -7.14 28.92 18.25
N ASP A 61 -7.43 29.70 17.20
CA ASP A 61 -8.41 30.78 17.26
C ASP A 61 -9.86 30.26 17.13
N GLY A 62 -10.86 31.14 17.33
CA GLY A 62 -12.28 30.76 17.22
C GLY A 62 -12.73 30.29 15.82
N ARG A 63 -11.87 30.47 14.80
CA ARG A 63 -12.09 29.98 13.43
C ARG A 63 -11.37 28.65 13.17
N GLY A 64 -10.55 28.19 14.12
CA GLY A 64 -9.75 26.96 14.01
C GLY A 64 -8.40 27.14 13.34
N ASN A 65 -7.93 28.37 13.16
CA ASN A 65 -6.56 28.62 12.69
C ASN A 65 -5.58 28.48 13.85
N GLY A 66 -4.48 27.76 13.65
CA GLY A 66 -3.50 27.62 14.73
C GLY A 66 -2.51 26.47 14.55
N GLU A 67 -1.93 26.03 15.66
CA GLU A 67 -1.02 24.89 15.71
C GLU A 67 -1.23 23.99 16.93
N ALA A 68 -0.88 22.72 16.74
CA ALA A 68 -0.84 21.73 17.81
C ALA A 68 0.48 20.95 17.76
N ARG A 69 0.99 20.59 18.94
CA ARG A 69 2.16 19.73 19.10
C ARG A 69 1.89 18.67 20.15
N TYR A 70 2.17 17.43 19.80
CA TYR A 70 2.12 16.30 20.70
C TYR A 70 3.49 15.66 20.81
N SER A 71 3.88 15.36 22.05
CA SER A 71 5.06 14.55 22.37
C SER A 71 4.62 13.13 22.65
N ILE A 72 5.30 12.17 22.04
CA ILE A 72 5.01 10.74 22.16
C ILE A 72 6.24 10.08 22.78
N THR A 73 6.10 9.61 24.02
CA THR A 73 7.15 8.87 24.72
C THR A 73 6.91 7.37 24.58
N THR A 74 7.90 6.66 24.03
CA THR A 74 7.94 5.19 23.92
C THR A 74 9.03 4.64 24.84
N PRO A 75 9.11 3.31 25.06
CA PRO A 75 10.23 2.72 25.80
C PRO A 75 11.61 2.98 25.15
N GLU A 76 11.67 3.08 23.83
CA GLU A 76 12.91 3.17 23.05
C GLU A 76 13.24 4.59 22.54
N GLY A 77 12.38 5.58 22.78
CA GLY A 77 12.61 6.94 22.30
C GLY A 77 11.43 7.90 22.46
N ALA A 78 11.55 9.04 21.79
CA ALA A 78 10.49 10.04 21.71
C ALA A 78 10.23 10.41 20.25
N LEU A 79 8.98 10.75 19.93
CA LEU A 79 8.55 11.24 18.63
C LEU A 79 7.76 12.53 18.82
N THR A 80 7.73 13.37 17.80
CA THR A 80 6.95 14.61 17.82
C THR A 80 5.95 14.64 16.67
N PHE A 81 4.68 14.94 16.98
CA PHE A 81 3.67 15.23 15.99
C PHE A 81 3.35 16.72 16.00
N ILE A 82 3.49 17.37 14.84
CA ILE A 82 3.19 18.78 14.65
C ILE A 82 2.07 18.94 13.63
N ALA A 83 1.09 19.77 13.94
CA ALA A 83 -0.03 20.05 13.04
C ALA A 83 -0.30 21.55 12.96
N PHE A 84 -0.60 22.01 11.75
CA PHE A 84 -1.01 23.36 11.41
C PHE A 84 -2.45 23.28 10.89
N MET A 85 -3.34 24.02 11.56
CA MET A 85 -4.77 24.03 11.27
C MET A 85 -5.14 25.38 10.66
N GLN A 86 -6.07 25.33 9.71
CA GLN A 86 -6.62 26.51 9.08
C GLN A 86 -8.13 26.40 8.94
N GLU A 87 -8.78 27.56 8.84
CA GLU A 87 -10.21 27.66 8.63
C GLU A 87 -10.61 26.87 7.37
N PRO A 88 -11.61 25.98 7.46
CA PRO A 88 -12.02 25.17 6.32
C PRO A 88 -12.49 26.01 5.13
N SER A 89 -11.91 25.78 3.94
CA SER A 89 -12.40 26.35 2.69
C SER A 89 -13.22 25.33 1.90
N HIS A 90 -14.27 25.82 1.22
CA HIS A 90 -15.06 25.02 0.27
C HIS A 90 -14.45 25.02 -1.15
N GLU A 91 -13.52 25.94 -1.44
CA GLU A 91 -12.86 26.03 -2.74
C GLU A 91 -11.83 24.90 -2.92
N ASN A 92 -11.89 24.20 -4.06
CA ASN A 92 -10.98 23.07 -4.39
C ASN A 92 -10.91 21.94 -3.35
N ARG A 93 -11.90 21.83 -2.46
CA ARG A 93 -11.99 20.75 -1.48
C ARG A 93 -12.46 19.46 -2.15
N THR A 94 -11.66 18.41 -2.05
CA THR A 94 -12.01 17.08 -2.55
C THR A 94 -11.69 16.01 -1.50
N GLY A 95 -12.40 14.88 -1.55
CA GLY A 95 -12.06 13.71 -0.74
C GLY A 95 -10.88 12.89 -1.29
N ARG A 96 -10.18 13.39 -2.31
CA ARG A 96 -9.04 12.75 -2.97
C ARG A 96 -7.75 13.47 -2.57
N ILE A 97 -6.63 12.75 -2.63
CA ILE A 97 -5.29 13.23 -2.26
C ILE A 97 -4.81 14.45 -3.08
N ILE A 98 -5.44 14.68 -4.24
CA ILE A 98 -5.16 15.79 -5.17
C ILE A 98 -5.84 17.10 -4.82
N GLY A 99 -6.71 17.14 -3.80
CA GLY A 99 -7.29 18.40 -3.36
C GLY A 99 -6.20 19.36 -2.88
N THR A 100 -6.37 20.66 -3.10
CA THR A 100 -5.38 21.68 -2.71
C THR A 100 -5.83 22.51 -1.49
N SER A 101 -6.98 22.16 -0.91
CA SER A 101 -7.51 22.75 0.33
C SER A 101 -7.55 21.68 1.41
N TRP A 102 -6.72 21.84 2.44
CA TRP A 102 -6.62 20.95 3.59
C TRP A 102 -6.86 21.71 4.89
N ASP A 103 -7.83 21.30 5.70
CA ASP A 103 -8.12 21.97 6.98
C ASP A 103 -6.98 21.76 8.00
N MET A 104 -6.22 20.67 7.86
CA MET A 104 -5.07 20.36 8.69
C MET A 104 -3.95 19.71 7.89
N THR A 105 -2.73 20.20 8.12
CA THR A 105 -1.49 19.64 7.57
C THR A 105 -0.43 19.51 8.66
N GLY A 106 0.56 18.64 8.48
CA GLY A 106 1.58 18.47 9.50
C GLY A 106 2.55 17.33 9.25
N ALA A 107 3.37 17.04 10.25
CA ALA A 107 4.37 15.99 10.18
C ALA A 107 4.51 15.19 11.47
N LEU A 108 4.85 13.92 11.31
CA LEU A 108 5.41 13.06 12.35
C LEU A 108 6.94 13.05 12.20
N LEU A 109 7.63 13.49 13.25
CA LEU A 109 9.08 13.61 13.31
C LEU A 109 9.66 12.55 14.27
N ASP A 110 10.78 11.94 13.88
CA ASP A 110 11.61 11.11 14.74
C ASP A 110 12.41 12.01 15.70
N GLY A 111 12.27 11.77 17.00
CA GLY A 111 12.85 12.59 18.06
C GLY A 111 12.00 13.79 18.50
N VAL A 112 12.61 14.63 19.35
CA VAL A 112 12.05 15.89 19.83
C VAL A 112 12.27 16.97 18.77
N ALA A 113 11.21 17.61 18.31
CA ALA A 113 11.30 18.62 17.25
C ALA A 113 11.97 19.92 17.73
N THR A 114 12.90 20.45 16.95
CA THR A 114 13.47 21.78 17.16
C THR A 114 12.56 22.86 16.57
N THR A 115 12.71 24.11 17.04
CA THR A 115 11.96 25.26 16.49
C THR A 115 12.21 25.44 14.99
N ASP A 116 13.44 25.22 14.52
CA ASP A 116 13.77 25.34 13.09
C ASP A 116 13.11 24.23 12.26
N GLN A 117 13.03 23.01 12.78
CA GLN A 117 12.32 21.91 12.10
C GLN A 117 10.83 22.20 11.98
N VAL A 118 10.20 22.73 13.03
CA VAL A 118 8.79 23.12 13.01
C VAL A 118 8.55 24.22 11.99
N ARG A 119 9.39 25.26 11.99
CA ARG A 119 9.31 26.37 11.03
C ARG A 119 9.48 25.88 9.59
N ALA A 120 10.52 25.09 9.31
CA ALA A 120 10.75 24.52 7.99
C ALA A 120 9.57 23.66 7.53
N THR A 121 9.04 22.80 8.41
CA THR A 121 7.89 21.96 8.06
C THR A 121 6.66 22.79 7.70
N ARG A 122 6.39 23.88 8.42
CA ARG A 122 5.28 24.82 8.12
C ARG A 122 5.44 25.48 6.75
N GLU A 123 6.67 25.84 6.38
CA GLU A 123 6.99 26.52 5.11
C GLU A 123 6.96 25.56 3.91
N GLU A 124 7.38 24.31 4.11
CA GLU A 124 7.61 23.33 3.03
C GLU A 124 6.36 22.51 2.67
N ILE A 125 5.56 22.07 3.66
CA ILE A 125 4.37 21.24 3.39
C ILE A 125 3.40 21.86 2.36
N PRO A 126 3.05 23.16 2.43
CA PRO A 126 2.13 23.77 1.47
C PRO A 126 2.64 23.75 0.02
N ARG A 127 3.95 23.61 -0.20
CA ARG A 127 4.56 23.55 -1.53
C ARG A 127 4.41 22.18 -2.20
N LEU A 128 4.04 21.14 -1.44
CA LEU A 128 3.79 19.77 -1.91
C LEU A 128 4.95 19.22 -2.76
N TYR A 129 4.79 19.10 -4.08
CA TYR A 129 5.81 18.58 -4.99
C TYR A 129 7.09 19.43 -5.01
N GLU A 130 6.97 20.72 -4.72
CA GLU A 130 8.09 21.65 -4.58
C GLU A 130 8.69 21.68 -3.17
N GLY A 131 7.98 21.14 -2.18
CA GLY A 131 8.38 21.14 -0.78
C GLY A 131 9.31 19.99 -0.42
N ARG A 132 10.17 20.18 0.59
CA ARG A 132 11.05 19.13 1.11
C ARG A 132 10.92 18.91 2.61
N ALA A 133 10.80 17.66 3.02
CA ALA A 133 10.74 17.26 4.42
C ALA A 133 12.10 17.44 5.12
N THR A 134 12.08 17.77 6.41
CA THR A 134 13.29 17.78 7.23
C THR A 134 13.82 16.35 7.39
N GLY A 135 15.14 16.18 7.55
CA GLY A 135 15.78 14.86 7.54
C GLY A 135 15.30 13.86 8.60
N ASN A 136 14.61 14.32 9.66
CA ASN A 136 14.00 13.48 10.69
C ASN A 136 12.50 13.21 10.48
N THR A 137 11.92 13.60 9.34
CA THR A 137 10.48 13.43 9.10
C THR A 137 10.16 11.99 8.70
N LEU A 138 9.29 11.33 9.45
CA LEU A 138 8.77 10.00 9.12
C LEU A 138 7.58 10.07 8.15
N VAL A 139 6.64 10.99 8.41
CA VAL A 139 5.40 11.13 7.64
C VAL A 139 5.01 12.61 7.54
N TRP A 140 4.72 13.08 6.34
CA TRP A 140 3.88 14.26 6.12
C TRP A 140 2.43 13.84 5.99
N PHE A 141 1.53 14.64 6.54
CA PHE A 141 0.13 14.27 6.58
C PHE A 141 -0.80 15.44 6.31
N ARG A 142 -1.97 15.10 5.74
CA ARG A 142 -2.98 16.05 5.31
C ARG A 142 -4.37 15.50 5.60
N SER A 143 -5.28 16.32 6.09
CA SER A 143 -6.63 15.88 6.44
C SER A 143 -7.64 17.02 6.39
N ASN A 144 -8.92 16.63 6.39
CA ASN A 144 -10.05 17.53 6.27
C ASN A 144 -11.11 17.17 7.30
N GLN A 145 -11.76 18.19 7.87
CA GLN A 145 -12.93 18.03 8.73
C GLN A 145 -14.06 17.31 7.96
N SER A 146 -14.91 16.61 8.70
CA SER A 146 -16.10 15.98 8.14
C SER A 146 -17.16 17.02 7.84
N LEU A 147 -17.44 17.23 6.55
CA LEU A 147 -18.55 18.08 6.09
C LEU A 147 -19.92 17.59 6.58
N ARG A 148 -20.01 16.34 7.04
CA ARG A 148 -21.27 15.70 7.43
C ARG A 148 -21.63 15.93 8.89
N VAL A 149 -20.65 15.92 9.79
CA VAL A 149 -20.92 15.86 11.25
C VAL A 149 -20.09 16.82 12.09
N PHE A 150 -18.99 17.40 11.60
CA PHE A 150 -18.10 18.22 12.45
C PHE A 150 -18.84 19.44 13.04
N SER A 151 -19.55 20.20 12.20
CA SER A 151 -20.32 21.37 12.64
C SER A 151 -21.44 21.00 13.61
N ALA A 152 -22.10 19.86 13.43
CA ALA A 152 -23.18 19.40 14.30
C ALA A 152 -22.63 19.01 15.68
N VAL A 153 -21.47 18.35 15.72
CA VAL A 153 -20.78 18.00 16.97
C VAL A 153 -20.35 19.27 17.73
N ARG A 154 -19.68 20.21 17.06
CA ARG A 154 -19.28 21.50 17.66
C ARG A 154 -20.48 22.22 18.28
N ALA A 155 -21.60 22.30 17.56
CA ALA A 155 -22.81 22.98 18.03
C ALA A 155 -23.44 22.29 19.24
N ALA A 156 -23.54 20.96 19.24
CA ALA A 156 -24.08 20.20 20.37
C ALA A 156 -23.25 20.42 21.64
N LEU A 157 -21.93 20.27 21.52
CA LEU A 157 -21.01 20.47 22.64
C LEU A 157 -21.08 21.89 23.19
N ALA A 158 -21.11 22.91 22.33
CA ALA A 158 -21.22 24.31 22.74
C ALA A 158 -22.54 24.59 23.52
N GLN A 159 -23.62 23.88 23.20
CA GLN A 159 -24.90 23.99 23.89
C GLN A 159 -24.97 23.22 25.22
N GLY A 160 -23.89 22.52 25.59
CA GLY A 160 -23.86 21.67 26.79
C GLY A 160 -24.50 20.30 26.58
N GLU A 161 -24.66 19.88 25.32
CA GLU A 161 -25.30 18.63 24.92
C GLU A 161 -24.29 17.68 24.27
N GLN A 162 -24.65 16.39 24.16
CA GLN A 162 -23.87 15.41 23.41
C GLN A 162 -24.42 15.27 21.98
N PRO A 163 -23.57 15.02 20.97
CA PRO A 163 -24.03 14.86 19.59
C PRO A 163 -24.88 13.59 19.41
N ASP A 164 -25.72 13.59 18.37
CA ASP A 164 -26.51 12.41 18.03
C ASP A 164 -25.60 11.24 17.62
N THR A 165 -25.64 10.19 18.43
CA THR A 165 -24.88 8.96 18.21
C THR A 165 -25.27 8.24 16.91
N LYS A 166 -26.49 8.45 16.38
CA LYS A 166 -26.93 7.87 15.10
C LYS A 166 -26.15 8.43 13.91
N ASP A 167 -25.98 9.75 13.88
CA ASP A 167 -25.22 10.43 12.83
C ASP A 167 -23.74 10.10 12.93
N LEU A 168 -23.19 10.11 14.15
CA LEU A 168 -21.81 9.68 14.39
C LEU A 168 -21.58 8.23 14.00
N ARG A 169 -22.53 7.32 14.26
CA ARG A 169 -22.42 5.94 13.80
C ARG A 169 -22.49 5.84 12.29
N THR A 170 -23.34 6.62 11.63
CA THR A 170 -23.45 6.54 10.17
C THR A 170 -22.19 7.05 9.46
N VAL A 171 -21.54 8.09 10.00
CA VAL A 171 -20.33 8.67 9.40
C VAL A 171 -19.04 8.04 9.93
N GLY A 172 -18.94 7.81 11.24
CA GLY A 172 -17.82 7.18 11.92
C GLY A 172 -16.58 8.05 12.10
N TYR A 173 -16.56 9.28 11.58
CA TYR A 173 -15.43 10.19 11.73
C TYR A 173 -15.86 11.66 11.70
N ILE A 174 -15.15 12.49 12.45
CA ILE A 174 -15.24 13.95 12.36
C ILE A 174 -14.05 14.55 11.59
N MET A 175 -13.03 13.75 11.30
CA MET A 175 -11.86 14.09 10.47
C MET A 175 -11.56 12.94 9.50
N ARG A 176 -11.26 13.29 8.25
CA ARG A 176 -10.87 12.36 7.21
C ARG A 176 -9.43 12.59 6.82
N ASN A 177 -8.61 11.55 6.83
CA ASN A 177 -7.27 11.63 6.26
C ASN A 177 -7.38 11.76 4.72
N THR A 178 -6.50 12.57 4.15
CA THR A 178 -6.44 12.81 2.70
C THR A 178 -5.07 12.54 2.10
N GLY A 179 -4.03 12.41 2.93
CA GLY A 179 -2.69 12.00 2.53
C GLY A 179 -1.83 11.64 3.74
N LEU A 180 -1.06 10.56 3.61
CA LEU A 180 -0.04 10.09 4.54
C LEU A 180 1.22 9.78 3.73
N ASP A 181 2.01 10.82 3.47
CA ASP A 181 3.20 10.78 2.62
C ASP A 181 4.41 10.39 3.48
N GLY A 182 4.89 9.16 3.31
CA GLY A 182 6.08 8.65 4.01
C GLY A 182 6.95 7.78 3.12
N ASN A 183 7.85 7.01 3.73
CA ASN A 183 8.70 6.04 3.04
C ASN A 183 9.52 6.64 1.89
N GLY A 184 10.14 7.81 2.10
CA GLY A 184 10.95 8.50 1.08
C GLY A 184 10.21 9.52 0.22
N THR A 185 8.89 9.67 0.40
CA THR A 185 8.10 10.67 -0.35
C THR A 185 8.48 12.08 0.14
N PHE A 186 8.74 13.03 -0.76
CA PHE A 186 9.17 14.41 -0.46
C PHE A 186 10.41 14.53 0.45
N GLY A 187 11.28 13.52 0.44
CA GLY A 187 12.47 13.51 1.30
C GLY A 187 12.29 12.93 2.70
N THR A 188 11.10 12.39 3.04
CA THR A 188 10.87 11.68 4.31
C THR A 188 11.78 10.47 4.48
N ILE A 189 11.95 9.99 5.71
CA ILE A 189 12.76 8.79 6.02
C ILE A 189 12.17 7.57 5.28
N PRO A 190 12.97 6.86 4.47
CA PRO A 190 12.55 5.60 3.86
C PRO A 190 12.35 4.49 4.90
N PHE A 191 11.44 3.57 4.65
CA PHE A 191 11.17 2.43 5.55
C PHE A 191 12.42 1.57 5.83
N ALA A 192 13.24 1.35 4.80
CA ALA A 192 14.52 0.65 4.94
C ALA A 192 15.50 1.39 5.86
N ALA A 193 15.40 2.71 5.96
CA ALA A 193 16.26 3.55 6.79
C ALA A 193 15.80 3.67 8.25
N ILE A 194 14.59 3.19 8.58
CA ILE A 194 14.16 3.09 9.97
C ILE A 194 15.02 2.02 10.65
N ARG A 195 15.79 2.42 11.67
CA ARG A 195 16.75 1.54 12.35
C ARG A 195 16.08 0.36 13.05
N SER A 196 16.82 -0.74 13.19
CA SER A 196 16.39 -1.86 14.05
C SER A 196 16.15 -1.36 15.49
N GLY A 197 15.13 -1.91 16.16
CA GLY A 197 14.69 -1.49 17.48
C GLY A 197 13.99 -0.12 17.54
N HIS A 198 13.76 0.56 16.40
CA HIS A 198 12.92 1.75 16.38
C HIS A 198 11.45 1.38 16.71
N PRO A 199 10.73 2.17 17.52
CA PRO A 199 9.36 1.85 17.94
C PRO A 199 8.35 1.73 16.78
N LEU A 200 8.69 2.25 15.60
CA LEU A 200 7.86 2.20 14.38
C LEU A 200 8.50 1.37 13.25
N LYS A 201 9.35 0.38 13.57
CA LYS A 201 10.06 -0.42 12.56
C LYS A 201 9.15 -1.34 11.73
N ALA A 202 8.00 -1.75 12.26
CA ALA A 202 7.05 -2.57 11.51
C ALA A 202 6.35 -1.75 10.41
N SER A 203 6.05 -2.39 9.29
CA SER A 203 5.43 -1.75 8.13
C SER A 203 4.15 -0.98 8.50
N TYR A 204 4.02 0.23 7.95
CA TYR A 204 2.93 1.17 8.17
C TYR A 204 2.73 1.72 9.60
N HIS A 205 3.51 1.34 10.61
CA HIS A 205 3.32 1.84 11.98
C HIS A 205 3.46 3.37 12.09
N ALA A 206 4.36 4.00 11.33
CA ALA A 206 4.49 5.46 11.31
C ALA A 206 3.23 6.17 10.74
N GLN A 207 2.66 5.61 9.68
CA GLN A 207 1.40 6.09 9.09
C GLN A 207 0.23 5.88 10.06
N MET A 208 0.21 4.75 10.76
CA MET A 208 -0.81 4.44 11.78
C MET A 208 -0.73 5.38 12.99
N LEU A 209 0.47 5.71 13.49
CA LEU A 209 0.63 6.73 14.54
C LEU A 209 0.12 8.10 14.07
N SER A 210 0.44 8.48 12.82
CA SER A 210 -0.02 9.74 12.24
C SER A 210 -1.55 9.79 12.15
N ALA A 211 -2.19 8.71 11.68
CA ALA A 211 -3.65 8.61 11.64
C ALA A 211 -4.26 8.62 13.05
N TYR A 212 -3.69 7.89 14.01
CA TYR A 212 -4.16 7.91 15.39
C TYR A 212 -4.12 9.33 15.99
N LEU A 213 -3.03 10.07 15.77
CA LEU A 213 -2.91 11.44 16.29
C LEU A 213 -3.81 12.45 15.56
N MET A 214 -4.16 12.22 14.29
CA MET A 214 -5.24 12.99 13.65
C MET A 214 -6.58 12.77 14.33
N ARG A 215 -6.88 11.55 14.78
CA ARG A 215 -8.10 11.22 15.53
C ARG A 215 -8.13 11.99 16.84
N GLU A 216 -7.03 11.94 17.61
CA GLU A 216 -6.84 12.70 18.85
C GLU A 216 -7.07 14.19 18.63
N LEU A 217 -6.37 14.77 17.67
CA LEU A 217 -6.44 16.18 17.33
C LEU A 217 -7.83 16.60 16.84
N SER A 218 -8.54 15.73 16.11
CA SER A 218 -9.89 16.03 15.67
C SER A 218 -10.87 16.27 16.83
N VAL A 219 -10.72 15.51 17.91
CA VAL A 219 -11.54 15.66 19.12
C VAL A 219 -11.10 16.89 19.91
N ASP A 220 -9.79 17.07 20.11
CA ASP A 220 -9.29 18.25 20.81
C ASP A 220 -9.73 19.55 20.13
N LEU A 221 -9.72 19.57 18.78
CA LEU A 221 -10.15 20.72 17.99
C LEU A 221 -11.65 20.99 18.13
N VAL A 222 -12.52 19.99 18.00
CA VAL A 222 -13.97 20.21 18.08
C VAL A 222 -14.42 20.65 19.48
N GLU A 223 -13.79 20.11 20.53
CA GLU A 223 -14.04 20.50 21.93
C GLU A 223 -13.58 21.94 22.20
N GLU A 224 -12.38 22.31 21.73
CA GLU A 224 -11.89 23.68 21.94
C GLU A 224 -12.70 24.72 21.17
N LEU A 225 -13.08 24.41 19.92
CA LEU A 225 -13.93 25.32 19.15
C LEU A 225 -15.31 25.48 19.81
N ALA A 226 -15.89 24.42 20.37
CA ALA A 226 -17.12 24.51 21.15
C ALA A 226 -16.93 25.37 22.42
N ARG A 227 -15.80 25.23 23.12
CA ARG A 227 -15.43 26.04 24.28
C ARG A 227 -15.25 27.52 23.93
N LEU A 228 -14.64 27.82 22.78
CA LEU A 228 -14.45 29.18 22.29
C LEU A 228 -15.78 29.83 21.86
N ASP A 229 -16.70 29.03 21.30
CA ASP A 229 -18.05 29.50 20.95
C ASP A 229 -18.89 29.85 22.18
N ALA A 230 -18.85 29.01 23.22
CA ALA A 230 -19.69 29.14 24.40
C ALA A 230 -18.97 28.68 25.69
N PRO A 231 -18.04 29.49 26.25
CA PRO A 231 -17.21 29.09 27.39
C PRO A 231 -17.99 28.66 28.64
N GLU A 232 -19.21 29.20 28.82
CA GLU A 232 -20.04 28.96 30.00
C GLU A 232 -20.87 27.67 29.92
N THR A 233 -21.13 27.15 28.71
CA THR A 233 -22.02 26.00 28.49
C THR A 233 -21.33 24.81 27.84
N ALA A 234 -20.19 25.02 27.19
CA ALA A 234 -19.51 23.98 26.44
C ALA A 234 -19.15 22.77 27.31
N VAL A 235 -19.47 21.57 26.81
CA VAL A 235 -19.10 20.28 27.43
C VAL A 235 -18.11 19.53 26.54
N ARG A 236 -17.38 18.58 27.15
CA ARG A 236 -16.52 17.64 26.44
C ARG A 236 -17.34 16.46 25.92
N LEU A 237 -16.81 15.74 24.93
CA LEU A 237 -17.42 14.49 24.48
C LEU A 237 -17.40 13.46 25.60
N ASP A 238 -18.54 12.80 25.81
CA ASP A 238 -18.61 11.63 26.66
C ASP A 238 -17.66 10.54 26.13
N PRO A 239 -16.85 9.87 26.98
CA PRO A 239 -15.89 8.86 26.53
C PRO A 239 -16.51 7.76 25.65
N SER A 240 -17.74 7.33 25.94
CA SER A 240 -18.42 6.29 25.16
C SER A 240 -18.78 6.75 23.75
N ILE A 241 -19.13 8.04 23.59
CA ILE A 241 -19.41 8.66 22.30
C ILE A 241 -18.11 8.96 21.55
N LYS A 242 -17.08 9.42 22.27
CA LYS A 242 -15.75 9.71 21.75
C LYS A 242 -15.16 8.48 21.04
N ARG A 243 -15.32 7.28 21.61
CA ARG A 243 -14.87 6.01 21.00
C ARG A 243 -15.54 5.68 19.66
N LEU A 244 -16.73 6.20 19.36
CA LEU A 244 -17.39 6.00 18.05
C LEU A 244 -16.69 6.73 16.90
N ILE A 245 -15.79 7.65 17.21
CA ILE A 245 -15.05 8.43 16.23
C ILE A 245 -13.77 7.67 15.89
N GLY A 246 -13.62 7.25 14.64
CA GLY A 246 -12.35 6.84 14.04
C GLY A 246 -11.82 7.93 13.10
N VAL A 247 -10.92 7.53 12.20
CA VAL A 247 -10.45 8.39 11.09
C VAL A 247 -11.02 7.88 9.79
N GLY A 248 -11.70 8.77 9.06
CA GLY A 248 -12.19 8.44 7.73
C GLY A 248 -11.03 8.19 6.78
N ASN A 249 -11.11 7.12 5.99
CA ASN A 249 -10.17 6.82 4.91
C ASN A 249 -10.91 6.45 3.63
N GLY A 250 -10.34 6.80 2.48
CA GLY A 250 -10.86 6.35 1.19
C GLY A 250 -9.75 6.22 0.18
N SER A 251 -9.66 5.05 -0.44
CA SER A 251 -8.58 4.71 -1.37
C SER A 251 -9.18 4.19 -2.68
N ALA A 252 -8.41 4.36 -3.75
CA ALA A 252 -8.81 4.04 -5.12
C ALA A 252 -7.75 3.16 -5.81
N LEU A 253 -7.65 3.26 -7.13
CA LEU A 253 -6.74 2.49 -8.01
C LEU A 253 -5.26 2.53 -7.62
N GLY A 254 -4.81 3.53 -6.86
CA GLY A 254 -3.44 3.53 -6.33
C GLY A 254 -3.10 2.33 -5.45
N LEU A 255 -4.09 1.70 -4.79
CA LEU A 255 -3.84 0.48 -4.03
C LEU A 255 -3.74 -0.78 -4.91
N ALA A 256 -4.37 -0.79 -6.09
CA ALA A 256 -4.13 -1.85 -7.07
C ALA A 256 -2.67 -1.78 -7.56
N MET A 257 -2.19 -0.58 -7.89
CA MET A 257 -0.78 -0.36 -8.25
C MET A 257 0.17 -0.77 -7.11
N LEU A 258 -0.15 -0.42 -5.87
CA LEU A 258 0.64 -0.80 -4.70
C LEU A 258 0.72 -2.32 -4.56
N PHE A 259 -0.41 -3.03 -4.69
CA PHE A 259 -0.48 -4.49 -4.60
C PHE A 259 0.46 -5.15 -5.61
N TYR A 260 0.35 -4.81 -6.90
CA TYR A 260 1.14 -5.45 -7.95
C TYR A 260 2.62 -5.02 -7.98
N ASN A 261 2.95 -3.82 -7.48
CA ASN A 261 4.33 -3.32 -7.47
C ASN A 261 5.09 -3.60 -6.17
N ARG A 262 4.45 -4.22 -5.17
CA ARG A 262 5.07 -4.57 -3.88
C ARG A 262 4.83 -6.05 -3.53
N PRO A 263 5.30 -6.99 -4.37
CA PRO A 263 5.05 -8.41 -4.18
C PRO A 263 5.57 -8.97 -2.84
N VAL A 264 6.70 -8.46 -2.36
CA VAL A 264 7.26 -8.89 -1.06
C VAL A 264 6.38 -8.44 0.10
N LEU A 265 5.85 -7.21 0.08
CA LEU A 265 4.86 -6.75 1.07
C LEU A 265 3.64 -7.68 1.11
N VAL A 266 3.06 -7.98 -0.05
CA VAL A 266 1.87 -8.84 -0.15
C VAL A 266 2.18 -10.24 0.42
N HIS A 267 3.28 -10.84 -0.02
CA HIS A 267 3.73 -12.13 0.47
C HIS A 267 3.94 -12.13 1.99
N SER A 268 4.65 -11.14 2.54
CA SER A 268 4.97 -11.09 3.98
C SER A 268 3.72 -11.04 4.85
N TYR A 269 2.70 -10.24 4.48
CA TYR A 269 1.45 -10.18 5.24
C TYR A 269 0.64 -11.47 5.15
N ILE A 270 0.55 -12.09 3.97
CA ILE A 270 -0.18 -13.35 3.79
C ILE A 270 0.53 -14.50 4.51
N SER A 271 1.86 -14.60 4.37
CA SER A 271 2.66 -15.61 5.06
C SER A 271 2.55 -15.47 6.57
N ALA A 272 2.65 -14.26 7.11
CA ALA A 272 2.45 -14.01 8.54
C ALA A 272 1.06 -14.47 9.01
N TYR A 273 0.01 -14.15 8.26
CA TYR A 273 -1.36 -14.57 8.56
C TYR A 273 -1.53 -16.09 8.53
N LEU A 274 -1.04 -16.76 7.49
CA LEU A 274 -1.13 -18.20 7.37
C LEU A 274 -0.34 -18.93 8.46
N THR A 275 0.84 -18.41 8.84
CA THR A 275 1.62 -18.93 9.97
C THR A 275 0.84 -18.90 11.29
N VAL A 276 0.11 -17.81 11.57
CA VAL A 276 -0.73 -17.73 12.78
C VAL A 276 -1.93 -18.67 12.70
N ILE A 277 -2.64 -18.68 11.56
CA ILE A 277 -3.82 -19.53 11.41
C ILE A 277 -3.45 -21.01 11.48
N ASP A 278 -2.37 -21.42 10.84
CA ASP A 278 -1.87 -22.80 10.92
C ASP A 278 -1.53 -23.18 12.36
N HIS A 279 -0.83 -22.30 13.10
CA HIS A 279 -0.54 -22.51 14.52
C HIS A 279 -1.82 -22.72 15.35
N VAL A 280 -2.84 -21.87 15.16
CA VAL A 280 -4.12 -21.98 15.90
C VAL A 280 -4.89 -23.25 15.55
N LEU A 281 -4.88 -23.67 14.28
CA LEU A 281 -5.67 -24.81 13.84
C LEU A 281 -5.00 -26.16 14.08
N THR A 282 -3.68 -26.21 14.27
CA THR A 282 -2.92 -27.47 14.39
C THR A 282 -2.39 -27.73 15.81
N SER A 283 -2.36 -26.73 16.69
CA SER A 283 -1.91 -26.91 18.07
C SER A 283 -2.98 -27.59 18.93
N ASP A 284 -2.58 -28.67 19.62
CA ASP A 284 -3.43 -29.34 20.63
C ASP A 284 -3.58 -28.53 21.93
N ASP A 285 -2.73 -27.51 22.13
CA ASP A 285 -2.76 -26.63 23.32
C ASP A 285 -3.81 -25.52 23.19
N ILE A 286 -4.41 -25.35 22.00
CA ILE A 286 -5.41 -24.33 21.69
C ILE A 286 -6.75 -25.01 21.42
N GLY A 287 -7.85 -24.36 21.81
CA GLY A 287 -9.19 -24.91 21.72
C GLY A 287 -9.63 -25.59 23.03
N THR A 288 -9.06 -25.15 24.14
CA THR A 288 -9.51 -25.47 25.49
C THR A 288 -10.94 -24.94 25.73
N ALA A 289 -11.57 -25.33 26.85
CA ALA A 289 -12.88 -24.83 27.21
C ALA A 289 -12.91 -23.29 27.32
N ASP A 290 -11.85 -22.69 27.85
CA ASP A 290 -11.72 -21.24 28.00
C ASP A 290 -11.51 -20.55 26.64
N ASP A 291 -10.78 -21.17 25.72
CA ASP A 291 -10.63 -20.66 24.35
C ASP A 291 -11.96 -20.67 23.61
N LEU A 292 -12.72 -21.77 23.71
CA LEU A 292 -14.02 -21.90 23.05
C LEU A 292 -15.03 -20.90 23.62
N ALA A 293 -15.03 -20.67 24.93
CA ALA A 293 -15.87 -19.65 25.57
C ALA A 293 -15.46 -18.23 25.13
N SER A 294 -14.16 -17.95 25.03
CA SER A 294 -13.65 -16.67 24.53
C SER A 294 -14.04 -16.45 23.07
N LEU A 295 -13.94 -17.48 22.24
CA LEU A 295 -14.33 -17.45 20.82
C LEU A 295 -15.83 -17.26 20.63
N GLU A 296 -16.67 -17.87 21.49
CA GLU A 296 -18.11 -17.61 21.51
C GLU A 296 -18.40 -16.14 21.84
N SER A 297 -17.77 -15.57 22.87
CA SER A 297 -17.91 -14.15 23.24
C SER A 297 -17.48 -13.22 22.09
N HIS A 298 -16.37 -13.54 21.43
CA HIS A 298 -15.90 -12.83 20.24
C HIS A 298 -16.89 -12.89 19.08
N LEU A 299 -17.50 -14.05 18.84
CA LEU A 299 -18.55 -14.23 17.83
C LEU A 299 -19.80 -13.41 18.16
N ASP A 300 -20.25 -13.42 19.42
CA ASP A 300 -21.42 -12.65 19.87
C ASP A 300 -21.23 -11.15 19.66
N ARG A 301 -20.06 -10.62 20.06
CA ARG A 301 -19.69 -9.23 19.82
C ARG A 301 -19.69 -8.91 18.32
N THR A 302 -19.08 -9.77 17.50
CA THR A 302 -18.95 -9.54 16.06
C THR A 302 -20.29 -9.60 15.34
N ILE A 303 -21.15 -10.55 15.69
CA ILE A 303 -22.53 -10.69 15.19
C ILE A 303 -23.32 -9.41 15.51
N ARG A 304 -23.23 -8.93 16.76
CA ARG A 304 -23.88 -7.70 17.19
C ARG A 304 -23.34 -6.48 16.44
N TYR A 305 -22.02 -6.37 16.31
CA TYR A 305 -21.40 -5.26 15.60
C TYR A 305 -21.85 -5.22 14.13
N ARG A 306 -21.78 -6.36 13.43
CA ARG A 306 -22.18 -6.46 12.01
C ARG A 306 -23.66 -6.27 11.79
N SER A 307 -24.53 -6.64 12.73
CA SER A 307 -25.98 -6.43 12.61
C SER A 307 -26.39 -4.95 12.67
N PHE A 308 -25.54 -4.09 13.25
CA PHE A 308 -25.74 -2.64 13.24
C PHE A 308 -25.16 -1.93 12.02
N LEU A 309 -24.37 -2.61 11.19
CA LEU A 309 -23.79 -2.00 10.01
C LEU A 309 -24.82 -1.88 8.89
N THR A 310 -25.02 -0.65 8.42
CA THR A 310 -25.90 -0.33 7.27
C THR A 310 -25.14 -0.28 5.94
N THR A 311 -23.89 -0.75 5.91
CA THR A 311 -23.04 -0.70 4.73
C THR A 311 -23.59 -1.59 3.61
N SER A 312 -23.66 -1.03 2.40
CA SER A 312 -24.02 -1.77 1.20
C SER A 312 -22.77 -2.25 0.50
N TYR A 313 -22.77 -3.51 0.07
CA TYR A 313 -21.70 -4.08 -0.75
C TYR A 313 -22.24 -4.49 -2.11
N ARG A 314 -21.51 -4.16 -3.18
CA ARG A 314 -21.86 -4.59 -4.55
C ARG A 314 -21.09 -5.84 -4.98
N PHE A 315 -19.80 -5.93 -4.61
CA PHE A 315 -18.90 -7.00 -5.05
C PHE A 315 -18.53 -8.00 -3.95
N PHE A 316 -19.11 -7.83 -2.76
CA PHE A 316 -18.79 -8.59 -1.54
C PHE A 316 -20.06 -9.13 -0.90
N THR A 317 -19.92 -10.14 -0.05
CA THR A 317 -21.05 -10.70 0.69
C THR A 317 -21.71 -9.63 1.58
N SER A 318 -23.05 -9.60 1.58
CA SER A 318 -23.81 -8.65 2.37
C SER A 318 -23.61 -8.85 3.88
N ASN A 319 -23.69 -7.78 4.68
CA ASN A 319 -23.52 -7.89 6.14
C ASN A 319 -24.51 -8.88 6.79
N MET A 320 -25.76 -8.93 6.32
CA MET A 320 -26.77 -9.83 6.88
C MET A 320 -26.47 -11.30 6.59
N GLU A 321 -25.92 -11.61 5.41
CA GLU A 321 -25.47 -12.96 5.09
C GLU A 321 -24.26 -13.35 5.93
N ILE A 322 -23.29 -12.44 6.13
CA ILE A 322 -22.15 -12.66 7.04
C ILE A 322 -22.65 -12.93 8.46
N VAL A 323 -23.64 -12.17 8.95
CA VAL A 323 -24.24 -12.38 10.28
C VAL A 323 -24.87 -13.77 10.38
N ALA A 324 -25.63 -14.20 9.37
CA ALA A 324 -26.23 -15.52 9.35
C ALA A 324 -25.17 -16.64 9.38
N ASP A 325 -24.09 -16.48 8.62
CA ASP A 325 -22.98 -17.44 8.58
C ASP A 325 -22.19 -17.49 9.90
N LEU A 326 -21.93 -16.33 10.52
CA LEU A 326 -21.29 -16.26 11.83
C LEU A 326 -22.13 -16.94 12.92
N ARG A 327 -23.47 -16.85 12.84
CA ARG A 327 -24.37 -17.61 13.73
C ARG A 327 -24.24 -19.12 13.54
N ARG A 328 -24.06 -19.60 12.30
CA ARG A 328 -23.79 -21.03 12.04
C ARG A 328 -22.46 -21.48 12.65
N ILE A 329 -21.42 -20.66 12.54
CA ILE A 329 -20.12 -20.92 13.16
C ILE A 329 -20.26 -20.94 14.69
N ARG A 330 -20.95 -19.95 15.28
CA ARG A 330 -21.26 -19.91 16.73
C ARG A 330 -21.98 -21.16 17.19
N ALA A 331 -22.96 -21.66 16.45
CA ALA A 331 -23.65 -22.91 16.79
C ALA A 331 -22.69 -24.11 16.86
N LYS A 332 -21.69 -24.18 15.97
CA LYS A 332 -20.63 -25.21 16.01
C LYS A 332 -19.71 -25.03 17.22
N ILE A 333 -19.33 -23.79 17.56
CA ILE A 333 -18.55 -23.51 18.78
C ILE A 333 -19.33 -23.94 20.03
N ARG A 334 -20.62 -23.61 20.13
CA ARG A 334 -21.49 -24.06 21.24
C ARG A 334 -21.57 -25.58 21.34
N ALA A 335 -21.66 -26.29 20.20
CA ALA A 335 -21.63 -27.74 20.18
C ALA A 335 -20.27 -28.30 20.68
N ALA A 336 -19.16 -27.66 20.32
CA ALA A 336 -17.84 -28.03 20.81
C ALA A 336 -17.71 -27.81 22.33
N ILE A 337 -18.23 -26.71 22.86
CA ILE A 337 -18.30 -26.44 24.31
C ILE A 337 -19.07 -27.54 25.06
N ARG A 338 -20.14 -28.07 24.45
CA ARG A 338 -20.91 -29.21 25.01
C ARG A 338 -20.24 -30.57 24.82
N GLY A 339 -19.09 -30.64 24.15
CA GLY A 339 -18.39 -31.90 23.84
C GLY A 339 -19.06 -32.71 22.73
N GLU A 340 -19.90 -32.09 21.90
CA GLU A 340 -20.65 -32.75 20.83
C GLU A 340 -19.88 -32.82 19.50
N VAL A 341 -18.79 -32.06 19.37
CA VAL A 341 -17.92 -32.07 18.18
C VAL A 341 -16.85 -33.14 18.36
N VAL A 342 -16.90 -34.16 17.50
CA VAL A 342 -15.85 -35.17 17.41
C VAL A 342 -14.78 -34.69 16.43
N PRO A 343 -13.52 -34.49 16.86
CA PRO A 343 -12.46 -34.10 15.95
C PRO A 343 -12.31 -35.11 14.81
N THR A 344 -12.10 -34.60 13.61
CA THR A 344 -11.72 -35.45 12.48
C THR A 344 -10.34 -36.04 12.75
N PRO A 345 -10.09 -37.32 12.40
CA PRO A 345 -8.75 -37.90 12.46
C PRO A 345 -7.69 -36.97 11.85
N GLY A 346 -6.67 -36.63 12.64
CA GLY A 346 -5.55 -35.76 12.25
C GLY A 346 -5.80 -34.26 12.39
N LEU A 347 -6.98 -33.83 12.87
CA LEU A 347 -7.31 -32.43 13.11
C LEU A 347 -7.66 -32.18 14.59
N THR A 348 -7.37 -30.98 15.07
CA THR A 348 -7.86 -30.48 16.36
C THR A 348 -9.37 -30.22 16.31
N VAL A 349 -9.98 -29.89 17.45
CA VAL A 349 -11.40 -29.43 17.52
C VAL A 349 -11.60 -28.19 16.63
N LEU A 350 -10.72 -27.19 16.76
CA LEU A 350 -10.79 -25.97 15.96
C LEU A 350 -10.53 -26.24 14.48
N GLY A 351 -9.55 -27.08 14.14
CA GLY A 351 -9.29 -27.53 12.77
C GLY A 351 -10.49 -28.23 12.13
N THR A 352 -11.21 -29.03 12.91
CA THR A 352 -12.45 -29.70 12.46
C THR A 352 -13.56 -28.68 12.18
N ILE A 353 -13.83 -27.77 13.12
CA ILE A 353 -14.86 -26.73 12.98
C ILE A 353 -14.55 -25.82 11.78
N HIS A 354 -13.30 -25.40 11.66
CA HIS A 354 -12.87 -24.53 10.57
C HIS A 354 -13.04 -25.18 9.20
N ARG A 355 -12.64 -26.46 9.05
CA ARG A 355 -12.86 -27.20 7.81
C ARG A 355 -14.35 -27.31 7.47
N GLU A 356 -15.20 -27.62 8.44
CA GLU A 356 -16.64 -27.70 8.21
C GLU A 356 -17.25 -26.33 7.85
N ALA A 357 -16.82 -25.26 8.53
CA ALA A 357 -17.26 -23.90 8.24
C ALA A 357 -16.86 -23.49 6.81
N SER A 358 -15.62 -23.76 6.39
CA SER A 358 -15.10 -23.37 5.07
C SER A 358 -15.92 -23.87 3.89
N ALA A 359 -16.68 -24.97 4.07
CA ALA A 359 -17.56 -25.54 3.05
C ALA A 359 -19.00 -25.00 3.07
N GLN A 360 -19.39 -24.25 4.11
CA GLN A 360 -20.80 -23.91 4.40
C GLN A 360 -21.08 -22.42 4.54
N VAL A 361 -20.03 -21.59 4.64
CA VAL A 361 -20.16 -20.14 4.83
C VAL A 361 -19.51 -19.35 3.70
N SER A 362 -19.89 -18.09 3.57
CA SER A 362 -19.24 -17.10 2.72
C SER A 362 -17.77 -16.88 3.08
N LYS A 363 -16.98 -16.40 2.11
CA LYS A 363 -15.54 -16.12 2.30
C LYS A 363 -15.31 -15.08 3.39
N GLU A 364 -16.11 -14.01 3.42
CA GLU A 364 -16.03 -12.95 4.41
C GLU A 364 -16.37 -13.42 5.82
N ALA A 365 -17.32 -14.35 5.96
CA ALA A 365 -17.61 -14.97 7.26
C ALA A 365 -16.47 -15.88 7.72
N LEU A 366 -15.87 -16.66 6.81
CA LEU A 366 -14.71 -17.49 7.11
C LEU A 366 -13.49 -16.64 7.53
N HIS A 367 -13.15 -15.58 6.79
CA HIS A 367 -12.05 -14.69 7.15
C HIS A 367 -12.34 -13.85 8.41
N SER A 368 -13.61 -13.54 8.68
CA SER A 368 -14.00 -12.98 9.98
C SER A 368 -13.72 -13.99 11.10
N PHE A 369 -14.08 -15.26 10.92
CA PHE A 369 -13.80 -16.32 11.90
C PHE A 369 -12.30 -16.52 12.11
N ASN A 370 -11.49 -16.50 11.06
CA ASN A 370 -10.04 -16.56 11.15
C ASN A 370 -9.46 -15.40 11.96
N THR A 371 -10.00 -14.20 11.78
CA THR A 371 -9.63 -13.06 12.64
C THR A 371 -9.92 -13.38 14.10
N LEU A 372 -11.09 -13.93 14.44
CA LEU A 372 -11.44 -14.26 15.83
C LEU A 372 -10.57 -15.38 16.42
N LEU A 373 -10.14 -16.34 15.59
CA LEU A 373 -9.21 -17.40 15.98
C LEU A 373 -7.84 -16.82 16.37
N MET A 374 -7.34 -15.81 15.64
CA MET A 374 -6.07 -15.15 15.96
C MET A 374 -6.11 -14.42 17.32
N GLU A 375 -7.29 -14.00 17.76
CA GLU A 375 -7.47 -13.34 19.07
C GLU A 375 -7.26 -14.29 20.26
N LEU A 376 -7.21 -15.61 20.02
CA LEU A 376 -6.85 -16.60 21.04
C LEU A 376 -5.34 -16.63 21.33
N VAL A 377 -4.51 -16.11 20.42
CA VAL A 377 -3.05 -16.17 20.51
C VAL A 377 -2.38 -14.79 20.35
N PRO A 378 -2.76 -13.79 21.17
CA PRO A 378 -2.30 -12.41 21.01
C PRO A 378 -0.77 -12.26 21.05
N ASP A 379 -0.09 -12.97 21.95
CA ASP A 379 1.37 -12.92 22.07
C ASP A 379 2.08 -13.56 20.88
N TYR A 380 1.52 -14.62 20.31
CA TYR A 380 2.05 -15.23 19.09
C TYR A 380 1.91 -14.28 17.90
N CYS A 381 0.73 -13.65 17.74
CA CYS A 381 0.51 -12.64 16.72
C CYS A 381 1.49 -11.46 16.84
N ASN A 382 1.73 -10.97 18.06
CA ASN A 382 2.66 -9.88 18.32
C ASN A 382 4.08 -10.23 17.87
N ARG A 383 4.58 -11.42 18.23
CA ARG A 383 5.91 -11.88 17.77
C ARG A 383 5.99 -12.01 16.26
N VAL A 384 4.98 -12.65 15.64
CA VAL A 384 4.92 -12.78 14.18
C VAL A 384 4.92 -11.42 13.49
N ALA A 385 4.17 -10.44 13.99
CA ALA A 385 4.16 -9.09 13.43
C ALA A 385 5.55 -8.42 13.49
N GLU A 386 6.24 -8.53 14.63
CA GLU A 386 7.58 -7.96 14.83
C GLU A 386 8.64 -8.63 13.94
N GLU A 387 8.58 -9.96 13.80
CA GLU A 387 9.55 -10.74 13.03
C GLU A 387 9.31 -10.67 11.51
N CYS A 388 8.04 -10.57 11.08
CA CYS A 388 7.67 -10.79 9.68
C CYS A 388 7.29 -9.51 8.92
N LEU A 389 6.92 -8.43 9.61
CA LEU A 389 6.47 -7.17 8.99
C LEU A 389 7.56 -6.09 8.93
N SER A 390 8.81 -6.49 9.16
CA SER A 390 10.02 -5.74 8.86
C SER A 390 10.85 -6.53 7.84
N PHE A 391 10.67 -6.25 6.56
CA PHE A 391 11.24 -7.02 5.45
C PHE A 391 11.99 -6.14 4.46
N ASP A 392 12.91 -6.76 3.71
CA ASP A 392 13.58 -6.20 2.55
C ASP A 392 12.80 -6.55 1.27
N GLU A 393 12.65 -5.59 0.38
CA GLU A 393 11.90 -5.70 -0.88
C GLU A 393 12.80 -5.67 -2.11
N HIS A 394 14.10 -5.88 -1.95
CA HIS A 394 15.02 -6.04 -3.07
C HIS A 394 14.62 -7.21 -3.99
N LEU A 395 14.66 -6.96 -5.30
CA LEU A 395 14.31 -7.91 -6.36
C LEU A 395 15.53 -8.13 -7.25
N ASP A 396 16.21 -9.25 -7.01
CA ASP A 396 17.50 -9.57 -7.63
C ASP A 396 17.32 -10.49 -8.84
N LEU A 397 18.10 -10.21 -9.87
CA LEU A 397 18.24 -11.05 -11.05
C LEU A 397 19.74 -11.30 -11.24
N ASP A 398 20.24 -12.49 -10.91
CA ASP A 398 21.64 -12.84 -11.21
C ASP A 398 21.77 -13.17 -12.71
N PRO A 399 22.47 -12.35 -13.51
CA PRO A 399 22.59 -12.55 -14.96
C PRO A 399 23.38 -13.81 -15.32
N THR A 400 24.07 -14.44 -14.35
CA THR A 400 24.79 -15.70 -14.52
C THR A 400 23.91 -16.93 -14.36
N THR A 401 22.61 -16.75 -14.06
CA THR A 401 21.68 -17.86 -13.87
C THR A 401 21.44 -18.60 -15.19
N ASP A 402 21.49 -19.93 -15.12
CA ASP A 402 21.20 -20.79 -16.27
C ASP A 402 19.71 -20.79 -16.63
N LEU A 403 19.39 -20.82 -17.93
CA LEU A 403 18.01 -20.79 -18.41
C LEU A 403 17.18 -21.97 -17.90
N LYS A 404 17.79 -23.14 -17.66
CA LYS A 404 17.09 -24.31 -17.10
C LYS A 404 16.53 -24.03 -15.72
N THR A 405 17.25 -23.26 -14.91
CA THR A 405 16.79 -22.88 -13.57
C THR A 405 15.53 -22.02 -13.66
N ILE A 406 15.50 -21.05 -14.58
CA ILE A 406 14.33 -20.20 -14.80
C ILE A 406 13.16 -21.02 -15.35
N GLU A 407 13.41 -21.92 -16.30
CA GLU A 407 12.40 -22.84 -16.85
C GLU A 407 11.75 -23.68 -15.74
N ASP A 408 12.56 -24.26 -14.85
CA ASP A 408 12.08 -25.10 -13.75
C ASP A 408 11.21 -24.30 -12.78
N ILE A 409 11.64 -23.10 -12.37
CA ILE A 409 10.84 -22.17 -11.54
C ILE A 409 9.51 -21.84 -12.21
N ILE A 410 9.51 -21.58 -13.52
CA ILE A 410 8.28 -21.29 -14.26
C ILE A 410 7.31 -22.47 -14.22
N ARG A 411 7.81 -23.70 -14.43
CA ARG A 411 6.97 -24.91 -14.47
C ARG A 411 6.51 -25.39 -13.09
N THR A 412 7.17 -24.97 -12.01
CA THR A 412 6.76 -25.27 -10.63
C THR A 412 5.91 -24.15 -10.04
N ASP A 413 6.50 -22.96 -9.87
CA ASP A 413 5.98 -21.90 -9.00
C ASP A 413 5.01 -20.99 -9.76
N TYR A 414 5.22 -20.85 -11.07
CA TYR A 414 4.36 -20.08 -11.97
C TYR A 414 3.47 -20.96 -12.85
N ARG A 415 3.29 -22.24 -12.49
CA ARG A 415 2.38 -23.15 -13.20
C ARG A 415 0.99 -22.58 -13.35
N TRP A 416 0.48 -21.92 -12.30
CA TRP A 416 -0.82 -21.25 -12.32
C TRP A 416 -0.93 -20.23 -13.47
N ALA A 417 0.14 -19.52 -13.80
CA ALA A 417 0.16 -18.51 -14.87
C ALA A 417 0.14 -19.17 -16.27
N LEU A 418 0.73 -20.37 -16.39
CA LEU A 418 0.66 -21.19 -17.60
C LEU A 418 -0.73 -21.80 -17.81
N GLU A 419 -1.37 -22.24 -16.72
CA GLU A 419 -2.66 -22.94 -16.75
C GLU A 419 -3.88 -22.00 -16.73
N LEU A 420 -3.72 -20.73 -16.32
CA LEU A 420 -4.81 -19.76 -16.29
C LEU A 420 -5.45 -19.59 -17.69
N PRO A 421 -6.75 -19.85 -17.85
CA PRO A 421 -7.44 -19.55 -19.11
C PRO A 421 -7.37 -18.06 -19.40
N LEU A 422 -6.92 -17.68 -20.60
CA LEU A 422 -6.92 -16.29 -21.04
C LEU A 422 -8.13 -16.02 -21.92
N ASN A 423 -8.80 -14.91 -21.66
CA ASN A 423 -9.82 -14.37 -22.55
C ASN A 423 -9.22 -13.98 -23.92
N HIS A 424 -10.10 -13.80 -24.91
CA HIS A 424 -9.71 -13.29 -26.23
C HIS A 424 -8.95 -11.96 -26.09
N GLU A 425 -8.04 -11.68 -27.02
CA GLU A 425 -7.15 -10.51 -26.99
C GLU A 425 -7.93 -9.19 -26.85
N ASP A 426 -9.05 -9.08 -27.57
CA ASP A 426 -9.99 -7.94 -27.50
C ASP A 426 -10.57 -7.67 -26.09
N TYR A 427 -10.60 -8.68 -25.23
CA TYR A 427 -11.07 -8.58 -23.84
C TYR A 427 -9.93 -8.47 -22.82
N ARG A 428 -8.68 -8.37 -23.30
CA ARG A 428 -7.48 -8.13 -22.49
C ARG A 428 -6.81 -6.81 -22.86
N ASP A 429 -7.64 -5.81 -23.15
CA ASP A 429 -7.21 -4.49 -23.62
C ASP A 429 -7.00 -3.46 -22.50
N ARG A 430 -7.12 -3.84 -21.22
CA ARG A 430 -6.94 -2.88 -20.12
C ARG A 430 -5.47 -2.50 -19.96
N VAL A 431 -5.19 -1.21 -19.80
CA VAL A 431 -3.88 -0.64 -19.47
C VAL A 431 -3.93 0.13 -18.16
N TRP A 432 -2.87 0.01 -17.37
CA TRP A 432 -2.70 0.71 -16.09
C TRP A 432 -1.55 1.71 -16.16
N TYR A 433 -1.82 2.98 -15.88
CA TYR A 433 -0.84 4.05 -16.09
C TYR A 433 -0.96 5.20 -15.06
N GLN A 434 0.01 6.12 -15.07
CA GLN A 434 -0.01 7.33 -14.24
C GLN A 434 -0.35 8.56 -15.08
N SER A 435 -1.33 9.34 -14.62
CA SER A 435 -1.79 10.53 -15.35
C SER A 435 -0.96 11.78 -15.07
N ARG A 436 -0.82 12.67 -16.07
CA ARG A 436 -0.37 14.06 -15.90
C ARG A 436 -1.25 14.89 -14.96
N ALA A 437 -2.50 14.46 -14.75
CA ALA A 437 -3.41 15.04 -13.78
C ALA A 437 -3.01 14.58 -12.37
N ALA A 438 -2.05 15.30 -11.76
CA ALA A 438 -1.58 15.09 -10.39
C ALA A 438 -1.11 13.66 -10.10
N GLU A 439 -0.46 13.02 -11.08
CA GLU A 439 0.17 11.69 -10.96
C GLU A 439 -0.83 10.58 -10.61
N GLU A 440 -2.12 10.81 -10.81
CA GLU A 440 -3.16 9.86 -10.39
C GLU A 440 -3.08 8.55 -11.18
N PRO A 441 -3.10 7.40 -10.50
CA PRO A 441 -3.25 6.10 -11.15
C PRO A 441 -4.57 6.01 -11.90
N ARG A 442 -4.48 5.55 -13.15
CA ARG A 442 -5.60 5.36 -14.08
C ARG A 442 -5.61 3.95 -14.63
N SER A 443 -6.79 3.54 -15.08
CA SER A 443 -7.03 2.29 -15.79
C SER A 443 -8.04 2.55 -16.89
N GLY A 444 -7.84 1.98 -18.07
CA GLY A 444 -8.78 2.12 -19.18
C GLY A 444 -8.40 1.20 -20.34
N PRO A 445 -9.17 1.22 -21.45
CA PRO A 445 -8.83 0.46 -22.65
C PRO A 445 -7.59 1.07 -23.33
N ARG A 446 -6.75 0.22 -23.92
CA ARG A 446 -5.51 0.63 -24.61
C ARG A 446 -5.82 1.51 -25.80
N GLU A 447 -6.91 1.26 -26.52
CA GLU A 447 -7.28 2.07 -27.70
C GLU A 447 -7.42 3.57 -27.41
N GLU A 448 -7.77 3.96 -26.19
CA GLU A 448 -7.91 5.36 -25.79
C GLU A 448 -6.58 6.02 -25.41
N VAL A 449 -5.63 5.22 -24.95
CA VAL A 449 -4.29 5.65 -24.55
C VAL A 449 -3.24 4.68 -25.13
N PRO A 450 -3.10 4.59 -26.47
CA PRO A 450 -2.28 3.55 -27.12
C PRO A 450 -0.82 3.58 -26.68
N GLU A 451 -0.39 4.78 -26.31
CA GLU A 451 0.98 5.14 -26.01
C GLU A 451 1.27 5.12 -24.50
N ALA A 452 0.27 4.75 -23.67
CA ALA A 452 0.42 4.74 -22.23
C ALA A 452 1.40 3.66 -21.77
N HIS A 453 2.23 4.05 -20.81
CA HIS A 453 3.21 3.15 -20.21
C HIS A 453 2.51 2.24 -19.21
N GLU A 454 2.55 0.94 -19.47
CA GLU A 454 2.02 -0.07 -18.56
C GLU A 454 2.81 -0.07 -17.25
N LEU A 455 2.10 -0.19 -16.13
CA LEU A 455 2.65 -0.14 -14.77
C LEU A 455 2.37 -1.41 -13.97
N ILE A 456 1.51 -2.30 -14.46
CA ILE A 456 1.16 -3.57 -13.83
C ILE A 456 1.54 -4.70 -14.79
N GLN A 457 2.23 -5.73 -14.28
CA GLN A 457 2.63 -6.87 -15.11
C GLN A 457 1.48 -7.86 -15.31
N SER A 458 1.36 -8.40 -16.52
CA SER A 458 0.52 -9.57 -16.79
C SER A 458 1.38 -10.82 -16.65
N TYR A 459 1.40 -11.41 -15.46
CA TYR A 459 2.15 -12.65 -15.20
C TYR A 459 1.77 -13.77 -16.18
N PRO A 460 0.48 -14.08 -16.45
CA PRO A 460 0.10 -15.14 -17.39
C PRO A 460 0.65 -14.94 -18.81
N VAL A 461 0.63 -13.71 -19.33
CA VAL A 461 1.11 -13.42 -20.68
C VAL A 461 2.64 -13.43 -20.72
N GLN A 462 3.27 -12.72 -19.78
CA GLN A 462 4.70 -12.48 -19.82
C GLN A 462 5.53 -13.70 -19.41
N VAL A 463 5.04 -14.53 -18.47
CA VAL A 463 5.70 -15.80 -18.13
C VAL A 463 5.68 -16.76 -19.32
N ARG A 464 4.58 -16.81 -20.09
CA ARG A 464 4.52 -17.61 -21.32
C ARG A 464 5.47 -17.08 -22.39
N ALA A 465 5.59 -15.76 -22.54
CA ALA A 465 6.53 -15.14 -23.46
C ALA A 465 7.99 -15.45 -23.07
N LEU A 466 8.32 -15.37 -21.78
CA LEU A 466 9.64 -15.73 -21.25
C LEU A 466 9.94 -17.22 -21.48
N LEU A 467 9.00 -18.12 -21.15
CA LEU A 467 9.17 -19.55 -21.39
C LEU A 467 9.38 -19.87 -22.87
N SER A 468 8.58 -19.26 -23.75
CA SER A 468 8.74 -19.45 -25.20
C SER A 468 10.10 -18.95 -25.70
N ALA A 469 10.62 -17.84 -25.16
CA ALA A 469 11.94 -17.34 -25.52
C ALA A 469 13.06 -18.29 -25.03
N ILE A 470 12.89 -18.89 -23.84
CA ILE A 470 13.81 -19.90 -23.31
C ILE A 470 13.81 -21.16 -24.18
N GLU A 471 12.65 -21.64 -24.62
CA GLU A 471 12.51 -22.87 -25.40
C GLU A 471 13.13 -22.80 -26.80
N VAL A 472 13.29 -21.59 -27.36
CA VAL A 472 13.91 -21.37 -28.68
C VAL A 472 15.35 -20.86 -28.60
N ALA A 473 15.86 -20.58 -27.40
CA ALA A 473 17.23 -20.13 -27.20
C ALA A 473 18.25 -21.23 -27.55
N GLU A 474 19.44 -20.84 -27.98
CA GLU A 474 20.51 -21.78 -28.29
C GLU A 474 21.00 -22.50 -27.02
N ALA A 475 21.46 -23.75 -27.18
CA ALA A 475 21.96 -24.52 -26.05
C ALA A 475 23.22 -23.86 -25.47
N GLY A 476 23.19 -23.57 -24.17
CA GLY A 476 24.30 -22.92 -23.46
C GLY A 476 24.17 -21.40 -23.31
N THR A 477 23.14 -20.78 -23.88
CA THR A 477 22.80 -19.37 -23.62
C THR A 477 22.38 -19.19 -22.14
N GLY A 478 22.93 -18.18 -21.47
CA GLY A 478 22.54 -17.79 -20.11
C GLY A 478 21.43 -16.74 -20.07
N ILE A 479 20.81 -16.52 -18.90
CA ILE A 479 19.72 -15.52 -18.80
C ILE A 479 20.18 -14.10 -19.15
N GLY A 480 21.40 -13.70 -18.77
CA GLY A 480 21.90 -12.36 -19.08
C GLY A 480 22.06 -12.11 -20.59
N GLU A 481 22.43 -13.15 -21.34
CA GLU A 481 22.54 -13.10 -22.80
C GLU A 481 21.16 -13.01 -23.47
N LEU A 482 20.23 -13.88 -23.07
CA LEU A 482 18.85 -13.84 -23.56
C LEU A 482 18.19 -12.47 -23.31
N LEU A 483 18.39 -11.89 -22.13
CA LEU A 483 17.81 -10.59 -21.78
C LEU A 483 18.49 -9.41 -22.46
N ALA A 484 19.73 -9.57 -22.93
CA ALA A 484 20.36 -8.55 -23.76
C ALA A 484 19.78 -8.52 -25.18
N GLU A 485 19.47 -9.68 -25.74
CA GLU A 485 18.77 -9.80 -27.02
C GLU A 485 17.29 -9.43 -26.92
N ARG A 486 16.66 -9.76 -25.78
CA ARG A 486 15.21 -9.61 -25.52
C ARG A 486 14.96 -8.79 -24.23
N PRO A 487 15.35 -7.50 -24.20
CA PRO A 487 15.27 -6.64 -23.01
C PRO A 487 13.83 -6.46 -22.49
N GLU A 488 12.81 -6.63 -23.33
CA GLU A 488 11.41 -6.61 -22.93
C GLU A 488 10.99 -7.78 -22.03
N LEU A 489 11.84 -8.79 -21.83
CA LEU A 489 11.62 -9.91 -20.91
C LEU A 489 12.31 -9.72 -19.55
N GLU A 490 13.12 -8.67 -19.38
CA GLU A 490 13.99 -8.53 -18.22
C GLU A 490 13.21 -8.45 -16.90
N TYR A 491 12.18 -7.61 -16.83
CA TYR A 491 11.44 -7.42 -15.59
C TYR A 491 10.67 -8.67 -15.18
N ILE A 492 10.04 -9.39 -16.12
CA ILE A 492 9.36 -10.63 -15.78
C ILE A 492 10.36 -11.72 -15.36
N ALA A 493 11.53 -11.81 -16.00
CA ALA A 493 12.59 -12.73 -15.58
C ALA A 493 13.09 -12.40 -14.16
N ARG A 494 13.26 -11.11 -13.85
CA ARG A 494 13.62 -10.64 -12.51
C ARG A 494 12.56 -11.01 -11.48
N LEU A 495 11.28 -10.81 -11.78
CA LEU A 495 10.18 -11.20 -10.89
C LEU A 495 10.15 -12.72 -10.67
N VAL A 496 10.27 -13.52 -11.73
CA VAL A 496 10.30 -14.99 -11.65
C VAL A 496 11.43 -15.46 -10.73
N LEU A 497 12.65 -14.96 -10.93
CA LEU A 497 13.80 -15.39 -10.14
C LEU A 497 13.77 -14.87 -8.70
N ALA A 498 13.46 -13.58 -8.50
CA ALA A 498 13.48 -12.95 -7.18
C ALA A 498 12.36 -13.45 -6.24
N LEU A 499 11.26 -13.94 -6.81
CA LEU A 499 10.05 -14.33 -6.06
C LEU A 499 9.81 -15.84 -6.01
N LYS A 500 10.75 -16.69 -6.47
CA LYS A 500 10.57 -18.16 -6.52
C LYS A 500 10.12 -18.79 -5.20
N ASP A 501 10.59 -18.26 -4.07
CA ASP A 501 10.21 -18.75 -2.73
C ASP A 501 9.06 -17.93 -2.09
N LYS A 502 8.31 -17.18 -2.89
CA LYS A 502 7.25 -16.26 -2.44
C LYS A 502 5.91 -16.55 -3.13
N PRO A 503 5.25 -17.68 -2.82
CA PRO A 503 4.06 -18.12 -3.53
C PRO A 503 2.85 -17.18 -3.42
N TYR A 504 2.85 -16.27 -2.44
CA TYR A 504 1.78 -15.31 -2.20
C TYR A 504 2.11 -13.90 -2.69
N ALA A 505 3.03 -13.77 -3.65
CA ALA A 505 3.56 -12.49 -4.10
C ALA A 505 2.58 -11.68 -4.99
N THR A 506 1.65 -12.32 -5.69
CA THR A 506 0.74 -11.65 -6.61
C THR A 506 -0.57 -12.42 -6.75
N ALA A 507 -1.63 -11.76 -7.21
CA ALA A 507 -2.92 -12.40 -7.45
C ALA A 507 -2.84 -13.37 -8.64
N HIS A 508 -3.52 -14.51 -8.53
CA HIS A 508 -3.62 -15.49 -9.60
C HIS A 508 -4.73 -15.10 -10.58
N ALA A 509 -4.50 -14.00 -11.30
CA ALA A 509 -5.40 -13.44 -12.32
C ALA A 509 -4.60 -12.59 -13.31
N ASP A 510 -5.18 -12.29 -14.48
CA ASP A 510 -4.64 -11.26 -15.37
C ASP A 510 -5.28 -9.90 -15.05
N PRO A 511 -4.54 -8.91 -14.52
CA PRO A 511 -5.08 -7.59 -14.24
C PRO A 511 -5.45 -6.81 -15.51
N HIS A 512 -5.07 -7.28 -16.70
CA HIS A 512 -5.39 -6.64 -17.99
C HIS A 512 -6.73 -7.13 -18.56
N ASP A 513 -7.30 -8.17 -17.95
CA ASP A 513 -8.62 -8.66 -18.29
C ASP A 513 -9.70 -7.62 -17.94
N ILE A 514 -10.64 -7.38 -18.85
CA ILE A 514 -11.74 -6.45 -18.60
C ILE A 514 -12.67 -6.94 -17.47
N ASP A 515 -12.69 -8.24 -17.17
CA ASP A 515 -13.48 -8.83 -16.10
C ASP A 515 -12.79 -8.74 -14.73
N PHE A 516 -11.51 -8.36 -14.68
CA PHE A 516 -10.83 -8.14 -13.40
C PHE A 516 -11.43 -6.94 -12.66
N VAL A 517 -11.98 -7.18 -11.45
CA VAL A 517 -12.57 -6.14 -10.61
C VAL A 517 -11.52 -5.59 -9.62
N PRO A 518 -11.06 -4.33 -9.77
CA PRO A 518 -9.95 -3.80 -8.96
C PRO A 518 -10.24 -3.75 -7.47
N VAL A 519 -11.51 -3.61 -7.06
CA VAL A 519 -11.89 -3.48 -5.65
C VAL A 519 -11.44 -4.66 -4.80
N TRP A 520 -11.26 -5.85 -5.38
CA TRP A 520 -10.81 -7.04 -4.67
C TRP A 520 -9.42 -6.83 -4.04
N VAL A 521 -8.43 -6.43 -4.85
CA VAL A 521 -7.07 -6.16 -4.34
C VAL A 521 -7.01 -4.85 -3.55
N ILE A 522 -7.85 -3.86 -3.87
CA ILE A 522 -7.93 -2.59 -3.12
C ILE A 522 -8.45 -2.83 -1.70
N ARG A 523 -9.49 -3.65 -1.53
CA ARG A 523 -10.03 -4.01 -0.20
C ARG A 523 -9.04 -4.88 0.56
N PHE A 524 -8.35 -5.82 -0.09
CA PHE A 524 -7.27 -6.57 0.54
C PHE A 524 -6.22 -5.63 1.19
N VAL A 525 -5.69 -4.66 0.44
CA VAL A 525 -4.70 -3.73 1.00
C VAL A 525 -5.32 -2.86 2.11
N ASN A 526 -6.50 -2.30 1.89
CA ASN A 526 -7.12 -1.43 2.91
C ASN A 526 -7.53 -2.19 4.17
N SER A 527 -8.36 -3.23 4.04
CA SER A 527 -8.89 -3.96 5.19
C SER A 527 -7.84 -4.87 5.81
N PHE A 528 -7.23 -5.76 5.03
CA PHE A 528 -6.34 -6.77 5.60
C PHE A 528 -4.96 -6.23 5.95
N ILE A 529 -4.30 -5.45 5.09
CA ILE A 529 -2.97 -4.89 5.39
C ILE A 529 -3.08 -3.68 6.32
N HIS A 530 -3.82 -2.63 5.95
CA HIS A 530 -3.88 -1.41 6.77
C HIS A 530 -4.76 -1.57 8.02
N GLY A 531 -5.77 -2.43 7.98
CA GLY A 531 -6.73 -2.62 9.08
C GLY A 531 -7.87 -1.62 9.06
N LEU A 532 -8.45 -1.35 7.87
CA LEU A 532 -9.67 -0.56 7.71
C LEU A 532 -10.92 -1.38 8.06
N ASP A 533 -11.72 -0.83 8.97
CA ASP A 533 -13.04 -1.32 9.33
C ASP A 533 -14.15 -0.61 8.55
N ARG A 534 -15.37 -1.17 8.63
CA ARG A 534 -16.61 -0.61 8.05
C ARG A 534 -16.47 -0.23 6.59
N THR A 535 -15.83 -1.11 5.82
CA THR A 535 -15.57 -0.81 4.43
C THR A 535 -16.85 -0.69 3.62
N GLU A 536 -16.91 0.29 2.73
CA GLU A 536 -17.93 0.44 1.71
C GLU A 536 -17.25 0.45 0.35
N ASP A 537 -17.72 -0.37 -0.58
CA ASP A 537 -17.24 -0.30 -1.96
C ASP A 537 -18.07 0.67 -2.79
N HIS A 538 -17.38 1.41 -3.64
CA HIS A 538 -18.02 2.36 -4.54
C HIS A 538 -17.46 2.17 -5.95
N MET A 539 -18.38 2.00 -6.91
CA MET A 539 -18.08 1.89 -8.35
C MET A 539 -17.07 0.79 -8.72
N GLY A 540 -16.86 -0.22 -7.87
CA GLY A 540 -15.91 -1.31 -8.13
C GLY A 540 -14.43 -0.90 -8.11
N ARG A 541 -14.13 0.28 -7.55
CA ARG A 541 -12.77 0.87 -7.61
C ARG A 541 -12.32 1.68 -6.41
N ASP A 542 -13.28 2.06 -5.58
CA ASP A 542 -13.02 2.84 -4.39
C ASP A 542 -13.47 2.02 -3.19
N VAL A 543 -12.65 2.01 -2.14
CA VAL A 543 -13.02 1.48 -0.83
C VAL A 543 -12.89 2.60 0.17
N ARG A 544 -13.97 2.88 0.88
CA ARG A 544 -14.00 3.82 2.01
C ARG A 544 -14.12 3.02 3.30
N GLY A 545 -13.62 3.55 4.41
CA GLY A 545 -13.74 2.89 5.70
C GLY A 545 -13.19 3.77 6.82
N LEU A 546 -13.03 3.16 8.00
CA LEU A 546 -12.55 3.81 9.20
C LEU A 546 -11.27 3.14 9.70
N ILE A 547 -10.38 3.95 10.25
CA ILE A 547 -9.21 3.50 11.01
C ILE A 547 -9.47 3.82 12.49
N PHE A 548 -9.14 2.90 13.40
CA PHE A 548 -9.23 3.07 14.85
C PHE A 548 -10.63 3.38 15.39
N GLU A 549 -11.69 2.91 14.72
CA GLU A 549 -13.02 2.93 15.33
C GLU A 549 -12.98 2.14 16.64
N SER A 550 -13.57 2.69 17.71
CA SER A 550 -13.62 2.12 19.05
C SER A 550 -12.28 1.93 19.78
N ALA A 551 -11.13 2.24 19.14
CA ALA A 551 -9.83 2.19 19.79
C ALA A 551 -9.74 3.16 20.99
N PRO A 552 -8.94 2.86 22.02
CA PRO A 552 -8.73 3.77 23.15
C PRO A 552 -8.07 5.09 22.70
N PHE A 553 -8.45 6.19 23.35
CA PHE A 553 -7.75 7.47 23.22
C PHE A 553 -6.54 7.53 24.15
N ARG A 554 -5.68 8.54 23.96
CA ARG A 554 -4.39 8.67 24.67
C ARG A 554 -4.48 8.54 26.19
N ASP A 555 -5.55 9.07 26.79
CA ASP A 555 -5.76 9.06 28.24
C ASP A 555 -6.15 7.67 28.78
N GLU A 556 -6.46 6.73 27.89
CA GLU A 556 -6.93 5.38 28.20
C GLU A 556 -5.84 4.32 27.96
N ILE A 557 -4.77 4.63 27.21
CA ILE A 557 -3.74 3.68 26.77
C ILE A 557 -3.13 2.90 27.94
N ALA A 558 -2.84 3.57 29.06
CA ALA A 558 -2.13 2.98 30.21
C ALA A 558 -2.88 1.80 30.86
N GLU A 559 -4.21 1.79 30.76
CA GLU A 559 -5.13 0.83 31.39
C GLU A 559 -6.00 0.08 30.36
N ALA A 560 -5.77 0.30 29.06
CA ALA A 560 -6.56 -0.30 28.00
C ALA A 560 -6.25 -1.81 27.84
N ASP A 561 -7.28 -2.56 27.44
CA ASP A 561 -7.16 -3.95 27.04
C ASP A 561 -7.27 -4.06 25.50
N ASP A 562 -6.20 -4.51 24.86
CA ASP A 562 -6.10 -4.58 23.40
C ASP A 562 -7.02 -5.64 22.76
N SER A 563 -7.61 -6.54 23.57
CA SER A 563 -8.57 -7.57 23.16
C SER A 563 -10.02 -7.06 23.01
N THR A 564 -10.31 -5.84 23.48
CA THR A 564 -11.70 -5.39 23.67
C THR A 564 -12.18 -4.34 22.67
N TRP A 565 -11.27 -3.59 22.05
CA TRP A 565 -11.65 -2.37 21.32
C TRP A 565 -12.19 -2.60 19.90
N TRP A 566 -11.83 -3.69 19.25
CA TRP A 566 -12.19 -3.97 17.85
C TRP A 566 -13.61 -4.53 17.71
N TRP A 567 -14.23 -4.25 16.55
CA TRP A 567 -15.62 -4.65 16.22
C TRP A 567 -16.58 -4.52 17.41
N SER A 568 -16.44 -3.42 18.13
CA SER A 568 -17.19 -3.19 19.35
C SER A 568 -18.20 -2.08 19.12
N TYR A 569 -19.47 -2.41 19.37
CA TYR A 569 -20.53 -1.43 19.58
C TYR A 569 -21.28 -1.78 20.86
N GLU A 570 -21.33 -0.82 21.77
CA GLU A 570 -22.33 -0.79 22.82
C GLU A 570 -23.33 0.33 22.51
N LYS A 571 -24.60 0.10 22.84
CA LYS A 571 -25.58 1.19 22.91
C LYS A 571 -25.14 2.10 24.06
N PRO A 572 -24.83 3.39 23.83
CA PRO A 572 -24.54 4.28 24.94
C PRO A 572 -25.74 4.29 25.89
N ASN A 573 -25.48 4.14 27.19
CA ASN A 573 -26.49 4.23 28.25
C ASN A 573 -26.94 5.68 28.51
N VAL A 574 -26.51 6.64 27.68
CA VAL A 574 -26.87 8.04 27.84
C VAL A 574 -28.31 8.24 27.35
N PRO A 575 -29.24 8.72 28.21
CA PRO A 575 -30.56 9.13 27.75
C PRO A 575 -30.39 10.26 26.73
N VAL A 576 -30.74 10.00 25.48
CA VAL A 576 -30.87 11.06 24.47
C VAL A 576 -31.95 12.00 24.98
N ARG A 577 -31.55 13.19 25.44
CA ARG A 577 -32.53 14.24 25.75
C ARG A 577 -33.11 14.68 24.42
N ALA A 578 -34.42 14.53 24.26
CA ALA A 578 -35.08 14.94 23.02
C ALA A 578 -34.68 16.39 22.68
N PRO A 579 -34.30 16.69 21.43
CA PRO A 579 -33.89 18.03 21.05
C PRO A 579 -35.01 19.01 21.40
N ARG A 580 -34.66 20.13 22.04
CA ARG A 580 -35.58 21.25 22.15
C ARG A 580 -35.87 21.72 20.72
N ALA A 581 -37.15 21.75 20.36
CA ALA A 581 -37.58 22.25 19.06
C ALA A 581 -36.90 23.62 18.80
N PRO A 582 -36.22 23.80 17.66
CA PRO A 582 -35.62 25.08 17.35
C PRO A 582 -36.72 26.15 17.35
N ALA A 583 -36.44 27.30 17.96
CA ALA A 583 -37.32 28.45 17.83
C ALA A 583 -37.45 28.77 16.34
N ILE A 584 -38.65 28.54 15.79
CA ILE A 584 -38.97 28.82 14.40
C ILE A 584 -38.99 30.34 14.23
N GLY A 585 -37.82 30.91 13.92
CA GLY A 585 -37.74 32.18 13.21
C GLY A 585 -38.27 32.00 11.79
N PRO A 586 -38.77 33.08 11.13
CA PRO A 586 -39.38 32.96 9.81
C PRO A 586 -38.40 32.31 8.83
N THR A 587 -38.83 31.20 8.25
CA THR A 587 -38.15 30.46 7.21
C THR A 587 -37.91 31.36 6.00
N ALA A 588 -36.71 31.94 5.93
CA ALA A 588 -36.19 32.39 4.65
C ALA A 588 -35.96 31.13 3.82
N SER A 589 -36.74 30.98 2.74
CA SER A 589 -36.52 29.99 1.71
C SER A 589 -35.06 30.08 1.25
N ALA A 590 -34.26 29.07 1.56
CA ALA A 590 -32.95 28.91 0.95
C ALA A 590 -33.18 28.84 -0.58
N PRO A 591 -32.56 29.70 -1.39
CA PRO A 591 -32.65 29.55 -2.83
C PRO A 591 -32.06 28.19 -3.19
N GLU A 592 -32.78 27.39 -3.99
CA GLU A 592 -32.19 26.27 -4.72
C GLU A 592 -31.02 26.82 -5.53
N GLN A 593 -29.81 26.70 -4.98
CA GLN A 593 -28.62 26.95 -5.75
C GLN A 593 -28.52 25.83 -6.78
N PRO A 594 -28.36 26.16 -8.08
CA PRO A 594 -28.12 25.15 -9.08
C PRO A 594 -26.88 24.37 -8.64
N LYS A 595 -26.96 23.04 -8.65
CA LYS A 595 -25.79 22.16 -8.54
C LYS A 595 -24.84 22.55 -9.67
N ALA A 596 -23.94 23.50 -9.40
CA ALA A 596 -22.85 23.80 -10.28
C ALA A 596 -22.10 22.48 -10.45
N LYS A 597 -22.06 21.96 -11.67
CA LYS A 597 -21.04 20.98 -12.04
C LYS A 597 -19.72 21.67 -11.74
N VAL A 598 -19.13 21.36 -10.59
CA VAL A 598 -17.74 21.71 -10.31
C VAL A 598 -16.95 20.95 -11.36
N VAL A 599 -16.60 21.65 -12.44
CA VAL A 599 -15.63 21.16 -13.42
C VAL A 599 -14.30 21.23 -12.68
N LEU A 600 -13.95 20.13 -12.02
CA LEU A 600 -12.58 19.91 -11.60
C LEU A 600 -11.75 19.98 -12.87
N THR A 601 -11.03 21.09 -13.04
CA THR A 601 -10.07 21.24 -14.12
C THR A 601 -8.79 20.64 -13.55
N PRO A 602 -8.38 19.42 -13.94
CA PRO A 602 -7.13 18.87 -13.45
C PRO A 602 -6.02 19.84 -13.85
N VAL A 603 -5.31 20.35 -12.84
CA VAL A 603 -4.09 21.12 -13.07
C VAL A 603 -3.08 20.11 -13.61
N GLN A 604 -2.74 20.23 -14.89
CA GLN A 604 -1.62 19.48 -15.44
C GLN A 604 -0.36 19.92 -14.70
N THR A 605 0.45 18.97 -14.24
CA THR A 605 1.76 19.32 -13.67
C THR A 605 2.54 20.06 -14.75
N PRO A 606 2.92 21.34 -14.55
CA PRO A 606 3.71 22.06 -15.52
C PRO A 606 5.01 21.29 -15.73
N ILE A 607 5.43 21.07 -16.99
CA ILE A 607 6.70 20.40 -17.34
C ILE A 607 7.89 21.36 -17.18
N THR A 608 7.63 22.58 -16.70
CA THR A 608 8.65 23.62 -16.60
C THR A 608 9.18 23.68 -15.18
N PRO A 609 10.51 23.59 -15.00
CA PRO A 609 11.14 23.85 -13.70
C PRO A 609 10.77 25.24 -13.15
N PRO A 610 10.69 25.40 -11.82
CA PRO A 610 10.51 26.71 -11.21
C PRO A 610 11.68 27.63 -11.59
N SER A 611 11.39 28.91 -11.87
CA SER A 611 12.39 29.90 -12.26
C SER A 611 13.29 30.34 -11.10
N GLU A 612 12.83 30.15 -9.86
CA GLU A 612 13.58 30.41 -8.63
C GLU A 612 13.52 29.14 -7.76
N HIS A 613 14.65 28.74 -7.19
CA HIS A 613 14.73 27.59 -6.30
C HIS A 613 14.81 28.08 -4.85
N ALA A 614 14.01 27.49 -3.96
CA ALA A 614 14.02 27.85 -2.53
C ALA A 614 15.37 27.51 -1.84
N THR A 615 16.16 26.61 -2.43
CA THR A 615 17.47 26.18 -1.95
C THR A 615 18.46 26.04 -3.11
N GLU A 616 19.76 26.19 -2.83
CA GLU A 616 20.83 25.94 -3.81
C GLU A 616 21.08 24.44 -4.02
N THR A 617 20.85 23.63 -2.98
CA THR A 617 21.01 22.17 -3.02
C THR A 617 19.75 21.44 -2.58
N ILE A 618 19.57 20.22 -3.08
CA ILE A 618 18.47 19.32 -2.70
C ILE A 618 19.06 17.94 -2.37
N GLY A 619 18.66 17.39 -1.23
CA GLY A 619 18.97 16.01 -0.87
C GLY A 619 18.16 15.03 -1.73
N MET A 620 18.81 14.45 -2.73
CA MET A 620 18.23 13.46 -3.63
C MET A 620 18.15 12.10 -2.92
N LYS A 621 16.93 11.70 -2.53
CA LYS A 621 16.65 10.44 -1.83
C LYS A 621 16.34 9.30 -2.80
N PHE A 622 16.52 8.05 -2.34
CA PHE A 622 16.30 6.84 -3.13
C PHE A 622 14.92 6.78 -3.78
N ARG A 623 13.84 7.01 -3.02
CA ARG A 623 12.47 6.92 -3.56
C ARG A 623 12.20 7.96 -4.66
N GLU A 624 12.59 9.20 -4.43
CA GLU A 624 12.39 10.28 -5.42
C GLU A 624 13.24 10.02 -6.67
N THR A 625 14.49 9.57 -6.49
CA THR A 625 15.36 9.13 -7.60
C THR A 625 14.70 8.03 -8.42
N ARG A 626 14.19 7.00 -7.74
CA ARG A 626 13.50 5.87 -8.38
C ARG A 626 12.25 6.32 -9.13
N LEU A 627 11.47 7.24 -8.56
CA LEU A 627 10.27 7.80 -9.19
C LEU A 627 10.62 8.56 -10.47
N MET A 628 11.55 9.50 -10.38
CA MET A 628 11.98 10.33 -11.50
C MET A 628 12.64 9.50 -12.60
N ALA A 629 13.53 8.59 -12.25
CA ALA A 629 14.20 7.70 -13.20
C ALA A 629 13.19 6.81 -13.96
N GLY A 630 12.19 6.25 -13.26
CA GLY A 630 11.16 5.43 -13.89
C GLY A 630 10.38 6.18 -14.97
N ARG A 631 9.89 7.38 -14.64
CA ARG A 631 9.16 8.23 -15.59
C ARG A 631 10.04 8.74 -16.73
N ALA A 632 11.29 9.08 -16.42
CA ALA A 632 12.25 9.50 -17.42
C ALA A 632 12.53 8.40 -18.45
N LEU A 633 12.68 7.15 -18.01
CA LEU A 633 12.92 6.02 -18.92
C LEU A 633 11.71 5.70 -19.79
N GLN A 634 10.50 5.87 -19.25
CA GLN A 634 9.27 5.86 -20.04
C GLN A 634 9.28 6.95 -21.10
N ALA A 635 9.59 8.20 -20.74
CA ALA A 635 9.73 9.31 -21.70
C ALA A 635 10.82 9.08 -22.77
N LEU A 636 11.87 8.33 -22.41
CA LEU A 636 12.95 7.90 -23.31
C LEU A 636 12.58 6.68 -24.18
N ASN A 637 11.32 6.22 -24.15
CA ASN A 637 10.80 5.07 -24.87
C ASN A 637 11.58 3.77 -24.60
N VAL A 638 12.10 3.60 -23.37
CA VAL A 638 12.70 2.32 -22.96
C VAL A 638 11.57 1.28 -22.83
N PRO A 639 11.70 0.08 -23.42
CA PRO A 639 10.62 -0.91 -23.46
C PRO A 639 10.06 -1.25 -22.07
N HIS A 640 8.75 -1.57 -22.02
CA HIS A 640 8.02 -1.87 -20.77
C HIS A 640 8.74 -2.89 -19.86
N GLY A 641 9.28 -3.96 -20.44
CA GLY A 641 10.00 -4.97 -19.65
C GLY A 641 11.41 -4.56 -19.21
N SER A 642 11.95 -3.45 -19.72
CA SER A 642 13.37 -3.07 -19.53
C SER A 642 13.57 -1.79 -18.72
N TRP A 643 12.61 -0.85 -18.75
CA TRP A 643 12.77 0.42 -18.01
C TRP A 643 12.90 0.21 -16.50
N HIS A 644 12.38 -0.89 -15.96
CA HIS A 644 12.58 -1.24 -14.54
C HIS A 644 14.06 -1.54 -14.24
N GLY A 645 14.75 -2.30 -15.10
CA GLY A 645 16.17 -2.59 -14.98
C GLY A 645 17.02 -1.34 -15.13
N ALA A 646 16.73 -0.55 -16.18
CA ALA A 646 17.39 0.74 -16.40
C ALA A 646 17.18 1.71 -15.22
N ARG A 647 16.00 1.71 -14.59
CA ARG A 647 15.71 2.56 -13.42
C ARG A 647 16.57 2.21 -12.23
N GLU A 648 16.68 0.91 -11.91
CA GLU A 648 17.57 0.48 -10.83
C GLU A 648 19.03 0.79 -11.16
N PHE A 649 19.43 0.62 -12.42
CA PHE A 649 20.78 0.97 -12.86
C PHE A 649 21.10 2.47 -12.71
N ILE A 650 20.16 3.38 -13.02
CA ILE A 650 20.35 4.82 -12.78
C ILE A 650 20.58 5.10 -11.29
N ILE A 651 19.83 4.44 -10.41
CA ILE A 651 20.02 4.57 -8.96
C ILE A 651 21.43 4.13 -8.58
N THR A 652 21.88 2.97 -9.06
CA THR A 652 23.24 2.47 -8.83
C THR A 652 24.29 3.43 -9.38
N ALA A 653 24.09 4.00 -10.57
CA ALA A 653 25.00 4.96 -11.18
C ALA A 653 25.13 6.24 -10.34
N VAL A 654 24.01 6.81 -9.87
CA VAL A 654 24.01 7.99 -8.98
C VAL A 654 24.63 7.67 -7.61
N ALA A 655 24.36 6.48 -7.08
CA ALA A 655 24.97 6.00 -5.84
C ALA A 655 26.49 5.80 -5.97
N ALA A 656 26.98 5.37 -7.14
CA ALA A 656 28.40 5.24 -7.43
C ALA A 656 29.09 6.60 -7.68
N ASP A 657 28.45 7.46 -8.50
CA ASP A 657 28.97 8.77 -8.89
C ASP A 657 27.82 9.78 -9.02
N ILE A 658 27.82 10.81 -8.17
CA ILE A 658 26.73 11.78 -8.11
C ILE A 658 26.62 12.64 -9.38
N GLU A 659 27.71 12.79 -10.12
CA GLU A 659 27.74 13.53 -11.39
C GLU A 659 26.86 12.86 -12.47
N ALA A 660 26.56 11.56 -12.32
CA ALA A 660 25.60 10.85 -13.16
C ALA A 660 24.22 11.52 -13.16
N ALA A 661 23.81 12.16 -12.06
CA ALA A 661 22.54 12.88 -11.99
C ALA A 661 22.53 14.10 -12.93
N ALA A 662 23.61 14.89 -12.94
CA ALA A 662 23.72 16.07 -13.81
C ALA A 662 23.73 15.66 -15.30
N VAL A 663 24.49 14.61 -15.64
CA VAL A 663 24.51 14.08 -17.01
C VAL A 663 23.14 13.53 -17.42
N PHE A 664 22.45 12.82 -16.53
CA PHE A 664 21.10 12.33 -16.80
C PHE A 664 20.11 13.48 -17.04
N GLY A 665 20.15 14.53 -16.22
CA GLY A 665 19.31 15.71 -16.42
C GLY A 665 19.55 16.39 -17.78
N ASN A 666 20.81 16.52 -18.20
CA ASN A 666 21.17 17.07 -19.51
C ASN A 666 20.69 16.17 -20.66
N LEU A 667 20.88 14.85 -20.54
CA LEU A 667 20.37 13.88 -21.52
C LEU A 667 18.85 14.01 -21.72
N LEU A 668 18.09 14.16 -20.64
CA LEU A 668 16.64 14.34 -20.72
C LEU A 668 16.25 15.64 -21.43
N ILE A 669 16.99 16.73 -21.18
CA ILE A 669 16.74 18.02 -21.85
C ILE A 669 17.03 17.94 -23.36
N GLU A 670 18.10 17.25 -23.74
CA GLU A 670 18.54 17.12 -25.13
C GLU A 670 17.66 16.15 -25.93
N THR A 671 17.21 15.06 -25.30
CA THR A 671 16.56 13.95 -26.00
C THR A 671 15.03 14.06 -25.99
N ILE A 672 14.42 14.58 -24.92
CA ILE A 672 12.96 14.71 -24.83
C ILE A 672 12.54 15.98 -25.54
N ASP A 673 11.85 15.82 -26.67
CA ASP A 673 11.29 16.93 -27.42
C ASP A 673 10.31 17.73 -26.53
N PRO A 674 10.50 19.06 -26.37
CA PRO A 674 9.71 19.86 -25.43
C PRO A 674 8.26 20.07 -25.87
N GLN A 675 7.91 19.83 -27.15
CA GLN A 675 6.54 20.00 -27.65
C GLN A 675 5.74 18.70 -27.55
N THR A 676 6.38 17.57 -27.86
CA THR A 676 5.74 16.26 -27.93
C THR A 676 5.93 15.44 -26.64
N GLY A 677 6.96 15.75 -25.85
CA GLY A 677 7.35 15.00 -24.67
C GLY A 677 7.95 13.63 -25.00
N ARG A 678 8.44 13.42 -26.23
CA ARG A 678 8.94 12.12 -26.71
C ARG A 678 10.42 12.19 -27.08
N ALA A 679 11.10 11.06 -26.89
CA ALA A 679 12.48 10.85 -27.32
C ALA A 679 12.58 10.05 -28.63
N SER A 680 13.77 10.04 -29.24
CA SER A 680 14.11 9.05 -30.28
C SER A 680 13.96 7.62 -29.75
N ALA A 681 13.70 6.66 -30.65
CA ALA A 681 13.55 5.26 -30.28
C ALA A 681 14.83 4.72 -29.61
N TRP A 682 14.69 4.20 -28.40
CA TRP A 682 15.71 3.43 -27.71
C TRP A 682 16.04 2.16 -28.50
N ARG A 683 17.32 1.78 -28.57
CA ARG A 683 17.76 0.50 -29.14
C ARG A 683 18.57 -0.28 -28.12
N PRO A 684 18.39 -1.61 -28.04
CA PRO A 684 19.28 -2.45 -27.26
C PRO A 684 20.70 -2.39 -27.83
N PRO A 685 21.74 -2.41 -26.99
CA PRO A 685 23.10 -2.65 -27.43
C PRO A 685 23.20 -3.98 -28.18
N SER A 686 24.00 -4.01 -29.24
CA SER A 686 24.35 -5.25 -29.94
C SER A 686 25.73 -5.72 -29.52
N TYR A 687 25.99 -7.03 -29.63
CA TYR A 687 27.28 -7.58 -29.24
C TYR A 687 27.73 -8.72 -30.16
N THR A 688 29.04 -8.98 -30.13
CA THR A 688 29.70 -10.12 -30.76
C THR A 688 30.82 -10.61 -29.85
N VAL A 689 31.07 -11.93 -29.86
CA VAL A 689 32.26 -12.49 -29.19
C VAL A 689 33.35 -12.75 -30.24
N GLU A 690 34.40 -11.94 -30.22
CA GLU A 690 35.51 -11.98 -31.19
C GLU A 690 36.80 -12.43 -30.48
N ASN A 691 37.36 -13.59 -30.85
CA ASN A 691 38.58 -14.14 -30.23
C ASN A 691 38.53 -14.26 -28.69
N GLY A 692 37.33 -14.41 -28.11
CA GLY A 692 37.11 -14.45 -26.66
C GLY A 692 36.89 -13.08 -26.00
N ASP A 693 36.95 -11.99 -26.77
CA ASP A 693 36.61 -10.65 -26.32
C ASP A 693 35.11 -10.38 -26.54
N LEU A 694 34.45 -9.79 -25.54
CA LEU A 694 33.08 -9.30 -25.66
C LEU A 694 33.11 -7.88 -26.27
N VAL A 695 32.67 -7.76 -27.52
CA VAL A 695 32.60 -6.47 -28.24
C VAL A 695 31.15 -6.02 -28.30
N VAL A 696 30.84 -4.85 -27.73
CA VAL A 696 29.49 -4.28 -27.64
C VAL A 696 29.45 -2.99 -28.45
N ASP A 697 28.39 -2.79 -29.25
CA ASP A 697 28.05 -1.52 -29.90
C ASP A 697 26.83 -0.91 -29.20
N ASN A 698 27.04 0.23 -28.54
CA ASN A 698 26.00 0.94 -27.79
C ASN A 698 25.18 1.92 -28.67
N HIS A 699 25.42 1.94 -29.98
CA HIS A 699 24.64 2.69 -30.97
C HIS A 699 24.54 4.20 -30.73
N GLY A 700 25.58 4.80 -30.13
CA GLY A 700 25.65 6.23 -29.82
C GLY A 700 24.82 6.63 -28.59
N GLN A 701 24.22 5.68 -27.88
CA GLN A 701 23.37 5.96 -26.72
C GLN A 701 24.21 6.26 -25.46
N SER A 702 23.57 6.88 -24.47
CA SER A 702 24.12 7.02 -23.12
C SER A 702 24.05 5.68 -22.39
N LEU A 703 25.14 5.33 -21.68
CA LEU A 703 25.20 4.16 -20.84
C LEU A 703 24.29 4.28 -19.61
N LEU A 704 23.87 5.49 -19.22
CA LEU A 704 22.84 5.68 -18.18
C LEU A 704 21.49 5.02 -18.53
N VAL A 705 21.22 4.79 -19.82
CA VAL A 705 19.93 4.24 -20.31
C VAL A 705 20.08 2.79 -20.82
N THR A 706 21.31 2.34 -21.12
CA THR A 706 21.59 0.98 -21.62
C THR A 706 22.45 0.13 -20.69
N GLY A 707 22.99 0.72 -19.62
CA GLY A 707 23.97 0.06 -18.74
C GLY A 707 23.45 -1.19 -18.06
N HIS A 708 22.13 -1.30 -17.82
CA HIS A 708 21.53 -2.53 -17.31
C HIS A 708 21.64 -3.70 -18.30
N VAL A 709 21.55 -3.45 -19.61
CA VAL A 709 21.80 -4.47 -20.64
C VAL A 709 23.27 -4.88 -20.64
N LEU A 710 24.19 -3.90 -20.48
CA LEU A 710 25.62 -4.19 -20.41
C LEU A 710 25.98 -5.01 -19.17
N VAL A 711 25.35 -4.74 -18.02
CA VAL A 711 25.52 -5.55 -16.81
C VAL A 711 25.07 -6.99 -17.06
N ASN A 712 23.95 -7.19 -17.74
CA ASN A 712 23.48 -8.54 -18.11
C ASN A 712 24.46 -9.25 -19.06
N LEU A 713 24.95 -8.57 -20.11
CA LEU A 713 25.94 -9.12 -21.05
C LEU A 713 27.27 -9.46 -20.38
N ILE A 714 27.86 -8.49 -19.68
CA ILE A 714 29.13 -8.68 -18.98
C ILE A 714 28.97 -9.77 -17.92
N GLY A 715 27.83 -9.79 -17.23
CA GLY A 715 27.44 -10.85 -16.31
C GLY A 715 27.49 -12.24 -16.94
N ALA A 716 26.75 -12.43 -18.03
CA ALA A 716 26.62 -13.70 -18.73
C ALA A 716 27.96 -14.25 -19.24
N HIS A 717 28.87 -13.38 -19.71
CA HIS A 717 30.17 -13.81 -20.23
C HIS A 717 31.31 -13.84 -19.18
N SER A 718 31.06 -13.39 -17.95
CA SER A 718 32.08 -13.38 -16.90
C SER A 718 32.36 -14.78 -16.35
N ALA A 719 33.62 -15.19 -16.41
CA ALA A 719 34.12 -16.45 -15.83
C ALA A 719 35.26 -16.17 -14.83
N SER A 720 35.80 -17.21 -14.19
CA SER A 720 36.97 -17.06 -13.32
C SER A 720 38.20 -16.55 -14.08
N SER A 721 38.31 -16.91 -15.36
CA SER A 721 39.30 -16.32 -16.27
C SER A 721 38.82 -14.96 -16.76
N PRO A 722 39.68 -13.93 -16.80
CA PRO A 722 39.30 -12.61 -17.26
C PRO A 722 38.92 -12.62 -18.74
N ILE A 723 37.81 -11.96 -19.05
CA ILE A 723 37.40 -11.63 -20.42
C ILE A 723 37.65 -10.15 -20.67
N ARG A 724 38.08 -9.81 -21.88
CA ARG A 724 38.18 -8.42 -22.30
C ARG A 724 36.82 -7.96 -22.80
N VAL A 725 36.41 -6.76 -22.39
CA VAL A 725 35.16 -6.12 -22.80
C VAL A 725 35.50 -4.84 -23.54
N VAL A 726 34.93 -4.65 -24.73
CA VAL A 726 35.13 -3.47 -25.58
C VAL A 726 33.78 -2.87 -25.93
N ILE A 727 33.44 -1.74 -25.33
CA ILE A 727 32.19 -1.01 -25.59
C ILE A 727 32.50 0.13 -26.56
N ARG A 728 31.89 0.08 -27.75
CA ARG A 728 32.04 1.05 -28.83
C ARG A 728 30.79 1.93 -28.95
N ASN A 729 30.96 3.12 -29.53
CA ASN A 729 29.88 4.07 -29.80
C ASN A 729 29.05 4.35 -28.53
N ALA A 730 29.69 4.42 -27.37
CA ALA A 730 29.04 4.83 -26.14
C ALA A 730 29.30 6.31 -25.90
N ALA A 731 28.28 7.07 -25.54
CA ALA A 731 28.52 8.40 -24.99
C ALA A 731 29.31 8.22 -23.68
N ALA A 732 30.51 8.81 -23.61
CA ALA A 732 31.34 8.75 -22.41
C ALA A 732 30.66 9.57 -21.31
N ASP A 733 29.89 8.89 -20.46
CA ASP A 733 29.17 9.44 -19.34
C ASP A 733 29.66 8.83 -18.01
N HIS A 734 29.12 9.31 -16.90
CA HIS A 734 29.49 8.86 -15.55
C HIS A 734 28.88 7.49 -15.19
N ALA A 735 28.27 6.75 -16.13
CA ALA A 735 27.62 5.46 -15.85
C ALA A 735 28.59 4.32 -15.61
N VAL A 736 29.85 4.43 -16.04
CA VAL A 736 30.86 3.36 -15.87
C VAL A 736 31.07 3.00 -14.40
N ALA A 737 31.04 3.98 -13.50
CA ALA A 737 31.10 3.75 -12.06
C ALA A 737 29.90 2.90 -11.59
N GLY A 738 28.71 3.17 -12.14
CA GLY A 738 27.50 2.38 -11.94
C GLY A 738 27.62 0.95 -12.47
N ILE A 739 28.18 0.74 -13.67
CA ILE A 739 28.40 -0.62 -14.22
C ILE A 739 29.32 -1.42 -13.30
N ARG A 740 30.43 -0.80 -12.84
CA ARG A 740 31.35 -1.46 -11.89
C ARG A 740 30.64 -1.82 -10.60
N LEU A 741 29.88 -0.90 -10.02
CA LEU A 741 29.16 -1.11 -8.77
C LEU A 741 28.07 -2.20 -8.92
N GLU A 742 27.26 -2.15 -9.99
CA GLU A 742 26.20 -3.15 -10.21
C GLU A 742 26.79 -4.56 -10.44
N LEU A 743 27.92 -4.69 -11.15
CA LEU A 743 28.60 -5.98 -11.33
C LEU A 743 29.12 -6.56 -10.01
N GLN A 744 29.49 -5.71 -9.03
CA GLN A 744 29.90 -6.17 -7.70
C GLN A 744 28.78 -6.91 -6.95
N ARG A 745 27.51 -6.54 -7.18
CA ARG A 745 26.32 -7.26 -6.67
C ARG A 745 26.34 -8.74 -7.04
N TYR A 746 26.88 -9.06 -8.21
CA TYR A 746 26.96 -10.44 -8.74
C TYR A 746 28.33 -11.08 -8.50
N GLY A 747 29.20 -10.45 -7.70
CA GLY A 747 30.54 -10.95 -7.42
C GLY A 747 31.50 -10.81 -8.60
N ILE A 748 31.23 -9.90 -9.52
CA ILE A 748 32.03 -9.67 -10.73
C ILE A 748 32.89 -8.44 -10.54
N VAL A 749 34.17 -8.58 -10.87
CA VAL A 749 35.13 -7.48 -10.89
C VAL A 749 35.21 -6.94 -12.31
N PHE A 750 35.13 -5.63 -12.47
CA PHE A 750 35.34 -4.93 -13.73
C PHE A 750 36.46 -3.88 -13.57
N ASP A 751 37.64 -4.21 -14.10
CA ASP A 751 38.91 -3.48 -13.92
C ASP A 751 39.41 -2.88 -15.26
N ASP A 752 40.45 -2.04 -15.17
CA ASP A 752 41.16 -1.44 -16.32
C ASP A 752 40.27 -0.66 -17.29
N VAL A 753 39.22 -0.03 -16.77
CA VAL A 753 38.20 0.63 -17.59
C VAL A 753 38.69 1.97 -18.16
N GLY A 754 38.83 2.04 -19.48
CA GLY A 754 39.10 3.28 -20.21
C GLY A 754 38.01 4.33 -20.01
N ARG A 755 38.37 5.62 -20.07
CA ARG A 755 37.44 6.76 -19.82
C ARG A 755 36.81 7.36 -21.07
N SER A 756 37.12 6.83 -22.25
CA SER A 756 36.69 7.36 -23.55
C SER A 756 36.37 6.23 -24.50
N ASP A 757 35.47 6.47 -25.45
CA ASP A 757 35.12 5.52 -26.52
C ASP A 757 36.35 5.16 -27.38
N PRO A 758 36.66 3.86 -27.62
CA PRO A 758 36.00 2.69 -27.02
C PRO A 758 36.38 2.50 -25.55
N ILE A 759 35.37 2.29 -24.71
CA ILE A 759 35.56 1.94 -23.31
C ILE A 759 36.02 0.48 -23.27
N ILE A 760 37.26 0.26 -22.89
CA ILE A 760 37.87 -1.07 -22.79
C ILE A 760 38.03 -1.39 -21.31
N GLY A 761 37.61 -2.57 -20.88
CA GLY A 761 37.82 -3.07 -19.53
C GLY A 761 38.01 -4.58 -19.50
N THR A 762 38.28 -5.13 -18.32
CA THR A 762 38.42 -6.58 -18.10
C THR A 762 37.43 -7.02 -17.03
N ALA A 763 36.61 -8.02 -17.34
CA ALA A 763 35.62 -8.57 -16.42
C ALA A 763 36.00 -10.00 -15.99
N ARG A 764 35.81 -10.32 -14.71
CA ARG A 764 36.00 -11.68 -14.17
C ARG A 764 35.12 -11.93 -12.94
N ARG A 765 34.72 -13.18 -12.75
CA ARG A 765 34.06 -13.63 -11.52
C ARG A 765 35.10 -13.73 -10.40
N SER A 766 34.80 -13.17 -9.25
CA SER A 766 35.65 -13.29 -8.07
C SER A 766 35.55 -14.69 -7.46
N GLU A 767 36.68 -15.25 -7.02
CA GLU A 767 36.69 -16.47 -6.20
C GLU A 767 36.06 -16.25 -4.81
N ASN A 768 36.08 -15.01 -4.33
CA ASN A 768 35.39 -14.57 -3.12
C ASN A 768 34.48 -13.37 -3.44
N PRO A 769 33.18 -13.59 -3.72
CA PRO A 769 32.27 -12.53 -4.11
C PRO A 769 31.81 -11.66 -2.93
N ILE A 770 31.89 -12.17 -1.69
CA ILE A 770 31.30 -11.54 -0.49
C ILE A 770 31.75 -10.07 -0.32
N PRO A 771 33.04 -9.72 -0.38
CA PRO A 771 33.46 -8.32 -0.20
C PRO A 771 32.89 -7.36 -1.25
N LEU A 772 32.72 -7.82 -2.49
CA LEU A 772 32.15 -7.02 -3.57
C LEU A 772 30.65 -6.81 -3.33
N GLN A 773 29.94 -7.87 -2.96
CA GLN A 773 28.52 -7.81 -2.64
C GLN A 773 28.25 -6.90 -1.44
N THR A 774 29.06 -7.00 -0.38
CA THR A 774 29.00 -6.08 0.76
C THR A 774 29.23 -4.64 0.33
N SER A 775 30.26 -4.35 -0.48
CA SER A 775 30.52 -3.01 -1.01
C SER A 775 29.32 -2.44 -1.79
N TYR A 776 28.67 -3.25 -2.63
CA TYR A 776 27.45 -2.87 -3.32
C TYR A 776 26.31 -2.55 -2.33
N HIS A 777 26.01 -3.48 -1.42
CA HIS A 777 24.92 -3.33 -0.47
C HIS A 777 25.12 -2.13 0.46
N ASP A 778 26.33 -1.90 0.95
CA ASP A 778 26.67 -0.76 1.80
C ASP A 778 26.45 0.55 1.03
N THR A 779 26.92 0.64 -0.22
CA THR A 779 26.75 1.86 -1.04
C THR A 779 25.28 2.17 -1.33
N ILE A 780 24.48 1.16 -1.68
CA ILE A 780 23.04 1.34 -1.94
C ILE A 780 22.27 1.64 -0.65
N SER A 781 22.63 0.98 0.45
CA SER A 781 22.05 1.22 1.78
C SER A 781 22.33 2.67 2.23
N ASP A 782 23.56 3.15 2.09
CA ASP A 782 23.94 4.52 2.40
C ASP A 782 23.16 5.52 1.55
N PHE A 783 23.00 5.27 0.24
CA PHE A 783 22.17 6.11 -0.62
C PHE A 783 20.68 6.07 -0.22
N CYS A 784 20.17 4.91 0.21
CA CYS A 784 18.81 4.77 0.72
C CYS A 784 18.58 5.58 2.00
N ILE A 785 19.53 5.53 2.93
CA ILE A 785 19.42 6.18 4.24
C ILE A 785 19.71 7.68 4.15
N ALA A 786 20.89 8.03 3.64
CA ALA A 786 21.39 9.39 3.63
C ALA A 786 20.96 10.18 2.37
N GLY A 787 20.77 9.50 1.24
CA GLY A 787 20.68 10.17 -0.07
C GLY A 787 22.00 10.85 -0.44
N LYS A 788 21.96 11.72 -1.45
CA LYS A 788 23.10 12.58 -1.82
C LYS A 788 22.59 13.97 -2.20
N ASP A 789 23.34 15.00 -1.84
CA ASP A 789 23.01 16.36 -2.24
C ASP A 789 23.40 16.62 -3.69
N VAL A 790 22.51 17.30 -4.42
CA VAL A 790 22.73 17.78 -5.79
C VAL A 790 22.35 19.26 -5.88
N ASP A 791 22.86 19.96 -6.90
CA ASP A 791 22.32 21.29 -7.28
C ASP A 791 20.80 21.17 -7.50
N ALA A 792 20.04 22.10 -6.91
CA ALA A 792 18.59 22.18 -7.10
C ALA A 792 18.21 22.17 -8.58
N ARG A 793 18.99 22.85 -9.44
CA ARG A 793 18.77 22.86 -10.89
C ARG A 793 18.87 21.45 -11.48
N THR A 794 19.85 20.66 -11.07
CA THR A 794 20.01 19.26 -11.52
C THR A 794 18.81 18.42 -11.12
N PHE A 795 18.37 18.50 -9.85
CA PHE A 795 17.18 17.79 -9.38
C PHE A 795 15.95 18.15 -10.22
N TRP A 796 15.69 19.45 -10.41
CA TRP A 796 14.50 19.92 -11.11
C TRP A 796 14.52 19.64 -12.61
N ASN A 797 15.70 19.68 -13.23
CA ASN A 797 15.88 19.26 -14.62
C ASN A 797 15.47 17.80 -14.82
N ILE A 798 15.78 16.91 -13.87
CA ILE A 798 15.35 15.52 -13.95
C ILE A 798 13.85 15.42 -13.65
N TYR A 799 13.39 15.93 -12.50
CA TYR A 799 12.01 15.77 -12.03
C TYR A 799 10.97 16.23 -13.05
N TYR A 800 11.11 17.45 -13.57
CA TYR A 800 10.12 18.01 -14.48
C TYR A 800 10.19 17.41 -15.88
N ARG A 801 11.39 17.11 -16.40
CA ARG A 801 11.52 16.44 -17.70
C ARG A 801 10.99 15.02 -17.65
N ALA A 802 11.18 14.33 -16.53
CA ALA A 802 10.66 12.99 -16.31
C ALA A 802 9.12 12.94 -16.40
N ASN A 803 8.40 14.02 -16.04
CA ASN A 803 6.93 14.07 -16.15
C ASN A 803 6.43 13.95 -17.60
N ALA A 804 7.29 14.04 -18.61
CA ALA A 804 6.94 13.70 -19.98
C ALA A 804 6.46 12.24 -20.14
N GLY A 805 6.94 11.33 -19.28
CA GLY A 805 6.52 9.92 -19.23
C GLY A 805 5.15 9.68 -18.58
N LEU A 806 4.50 10.72 -18.07
CA LEU A 806 3.11 10.66 -17.61
C LEU A 806 2.15 10.83 -18.78
N ASP A 807 1.00 10.16 -18.72
CA ASP A 807 0.03 10.14 -19.81
C ASP A 807 -1.18 11.04 -19.57
N VAL A 808 -1.83 11.48 -20.64
CA VAL A 808 -3.05 12.30 -20.55
C VAL A 808 -4.22 11.39 -20.20
N ASP A 809 -5.01 11.77 -19.18
CA ASP A 809 -6.21 11.00 -18.87
C ASP A 809 -7.36 11.30 -19.83
N THR A 810 -8.16 10.26 -20.08
CA THR A 810 -9.36 10.29 -20.91
C THR A 810 -10.62 10.24 -20.04
N PRO A 811 -11.80 10.64 -20.56
CA PRO A 811 -13.04 10.52 -19.81
C PRO A 811 -13.32 9.09 -19.33
N ILE A 812 -13.03 8.07 -20.15
CA ILE A 812 -13.24 6.68 -19.76
C ILE A 812 -12.16 6.23 -18.78
N SER A 813 -10.87 6.52 -18.97
CA SER A 813 -9.85 6.12 -17.97
C SER A 813 -10.00 6.79 -16.59
N ARG A 814 -10.71 7.93 -16.50
CA ARG A 814 -11.18 8.51 -15.22
C ARG A 814 -12.33 7.72 -14.58
N GLN A 815 -13.10 7.01 -15.39
CA GLN A 815 -14.33 6.31 -15.04
C GLN A 815 -14.24 4.78 -15.12
N HIS A 816 -13.20 4.19 -15.68
CA HIS A 816 -13.16 2.78 -16.03
C HIS A 816 -12.43 1.98 -14.96
N THR A 817 -13.15 0.98 -14.49
CA THR A 817 -12.73 -0.07 -13.59
C THR A 817 -13.68 -1.22 -13.86
N GLY A 818 -13.15 -2.44 -14.06
CA GLY A 818 -13.87 -3.65 -14.48
C GLY A 818 -15.38 -3.63 -14.20
N GLY A 819 -16.15 -3.63 -15.29
CA GLY A 819 -17.60 -3.38 -15.26
C GLY A 819 -18.21 -2.96 -16.61
N THR A 820 -17.43 -2.87 -17.70
CA THR A 820 -17.99 -2.86 -19.06
C THR A 820 -17.99 -4.26 -19.64
N VAL A 821 -18.86 -5.10 -19.12
CA VAL A 821 -19.80 -5.76 -20.02
C VAL A 821 -21.17 -5.36 -19.48
N LEU A 822 -22.06 -5.00 -20.39
CA LEU A 822 -23.50 -4.85 -20.18
C LEU A 822 -24.04 -5.93 -19.22
N ASP A 823 -25.24 -5.71 -18.68
CA ASP A 823 -26.10 -6.74 -18.08
C ASP A 823 -26.06 -8.12 -18.80
N VAL A 824 -25.01 -8.91 -18.56
CA VAL A 824 -24.82 -10.26 -19.10
C VAL A 824 -24.26 -11.10 -17.96
N ILE A 825 -25.13 -11.30 -17.00
CA ILE A 825 -25.19 -12.52 -16.21
C ILE A 825 -25.24 -13.68 -17.21
N GLN A 826 -24.25 -14.59 -17.20
CA GLN A 826 -24.46 -15.88 -17.86
C GLN A 826 -25.62 -16.59 -17.14
N PRO A 827 -26.63 -17.14 -17.85
CA PRO A 827 -27.63 -17.99 -17.24
C PRO A 827 -26.96 -19.23 -16.61
N GLY A 828 -26.63 -19.15 -15.31
CA GLY A 828 -26.02 -20.27 -14.57
C GLY A 828 -24.94 -19.88 -13.57
N GLU A 829 -24.24 -18.76 -13.74
CA GLU A 829 -23.29 -18.26 -12.74
C GLU A 829 -23.97 -17.30 -11.76
N ARG A 830 -24.30 -17.82 -10.58
CA ARG A 830 -24.74 -17.02 -9.44
C ARG A 830 -23.52 -16.52 -8.69
N ILE A 831 -23.19 -15.23 -8.82
CA ILE A 831 -22.38 -14.52 -7.82
C ILE A 831 -23.20 -14.46 -6.54
N THR A 832 -23.05 -15.49 -5.70
CA THR A 832 -23.77 -15.71 -4.43
C THR A 832 -25.30 -15.71 -4.57
N LYS A 833 -25.97 -16.75 -4.07
CA LYS A 833 -27.43 -16.67 -3.93
C LYS A 833 -27.70 -15.58 -2.89
N GLN A 834 -27.93 -14.34 -3.32
CA GLN A 834 -28.54 -13.33 -2.45
C GLN A 834 -29.85 -13.93 -1.97
N PHE A 835 -29.89 -14.34 -0.71
CA PHE A 835 -31.15 -14.68 -0.07
C PHE A 835 -32.05 -13.45 -0.19
N THR A 836 -33.33 -13.63 -0.54
CA THR A 836 -34.26 -12.53 -0.43
C THR A 836 -34.35 -12.10 1.05
N SER A 837 -34.68 -10.84 1.33
CA SER A 837 -34.89 -10.39 2.71
C SER A 837 -35.89 -11.28 3.46
N GLU A 838 -36.86 -11.86 2.75
CA GLU A 838 -37.82 -12.85 3.27
C GLU A 838 -37.17 -14.21 3.57
N GLU A 839 -36.26 -14.71 2.73
CA GLU A 839 -35.50 -15.94 3.01
C GLU A 839 -34.53 -15.78 4.20
N LEU A 840 -33.93 -14.59 4.38
CA LEU A 840 -33.06 -14.25 5.52
C LEU A 840 -33.85 -14.15 6.84
N HIS A 841 -35.08 -13.65 6.79
CA HIS A 841 -35.97 -13.56 7.95
C HIS A 841 -36.53 -14.91 8.40
N LEU A 842 -36.51 -15.93 7.54
CA LEU A 842 -36.98 -17.29 7.85
C LEU A 842 -35.88 -18.21 8.39
N LEU A 843 -34.61 -17.77 8.43
CA LEU A 843 -33.52 -18.49 9.09
C LEU A 843 -33.68 -18.32 10.61
N THR A 844 -34.42 -19.24 11.23
CA THR A 844 -34.64 -19.29 12.67
C THR A 844 -33.37 -19.71 13.41
N ASP A 845 -32.87 -18.81 14.27
CA ASP A 845 -31.89 -19.11 15.32
C ASP A 845 -32.64 -19.89 16.43
N PRO A 846 -32.22 -21.10 16.81
CA PRO A 846 -32.87 -21.86 17.87
C PRO A 846 -32.76 -21.22 19.26
N ASP A 847 -31.92 -20.17 19.45
CA ASP A 847 -31.80 -19.41 20.71
C ASP A 847 -32.36 -17.97 20.56
N GLU A 848 -33.66 -17.82 20.81
CA GLU A 848 -34.47 -16.67 20.42
C GLU A 848 -34.46 -15.49 21.44
N LEU A 849 -33.33 -14.79 21.59
CA LEU A 849 -33.22 -13.54 22.37
C LEU A 849 -32.81 -12.31 21.53
N ASP A 850 -32.01 -12.48 20.49
CA ASP A 850 -31.52 -11.36 19.66
C ASP A 850 -32.56 -10.81 18.67
N ASN A 851 -33.48 -11.65 18.20
CA ASN A 851 -34.51 -11.24 17.23
C ASN A 851 -35.54 -10.28 17.83
N GLN A 852 -35.82 -10.38 19.14
CA GLN A 852 -36.70 -9.43 19.84
C GLN A 852 -36.05 -8.04 19.97
N ASN A 853 -34.72 -7.99 20.13
CA ASN A 853 -33.97 -6.73 20.18
C ASN A 853 -33.90 -6.04 18.80
N ILE A 854 -33.80 -6.81 17.71
CA ILE A 854 -33.81 -6.27 16.33
C ILE A 854 -35.21 -5.80 15.92
N ALA A 855 -36.27 -6.55 16.27
CA ALA A 855 -37.64 -6.14 16.01
C ALA A 855 -38.04 -4.90 16.83
N ALA A 856 -37.62 -4.80 18.10
CA ALA A 856 -37.78 -3.59 18.91
C ALA A 856 -36.94 -2.41 18.39
N PHE A 857 -35.78 -2.68 17.78
CA PHE A 857 -34.96 -1.68 17.11
C PHE A 857 -35.63 -1.13 15.85
N ILE A 858 -36.20 -1.99 14.99
CA ILE A 858 -36.94 -1.55 13.79
C ILE A 858 -38.23 -0.81 14.17
N ALA A 859 -38.93 -1.26 15.21
CA ALA A 859 -40.18 -0.62 15.67
C ALA A 859 -39.98 0.72 16.41
N ALA A 860 -38.73 1.06 16.78
CA ALA A 860 -38.37 2.33 17.41
C ALA A 860 -37.68 3.32 16.44
N HIS A 861 -37.59 2.98 15.16
CA HIS A 861 -37.15 3.82 14.04
C HIS A 861 -38.32 4.02 13.05
#